data_AF-A0AAE8ZTJ5-F1
#
_entry.id   AF-A0AAE8ZTJ5-F1
#
_cell.length_a   1.000
_cell.length_b   1.000
_cell.length_c   1.000
_cell.angle_alpha   90.00
_cell.angle_beta   90.00
_cell.angle_gamma   90.00
#
_symmetry.space_group_name_H-M   'P 1'
#
loop_
_entity.id
_entity.type
_entity.pdbx_description
1 polymer ?
#
loop_
_entity_poly.entity_id
_entity_poly.type
_entity_poly.pdbx_seq_one_letter_code
_entity_poly.pdbx_strand_id
1 'polypeptide(L)'
;MNVLVIGSGGREHALAWKLEQSSLIKKVIVAPGNGASGRIDLNPNNVKEVSDFCVGNHIHCVLIGPEEPLSNGLADHLIKTHPDLIVFGPTKDGAQLETSKSFSKQFMKEYGLPTADFVTVSADNVKSLDSVFERVPWKKSVVKADGLAAGKGVIIPKDNEEAKNAARSILEGEFGSAGHTVIIEERLEGYEVSALAFVDGISFKKMPLGKDHKRLLELDFGPNTGGMGVVAPVEIPSEVNCQIDEIFEKTLKGLANRKIKYCGVLYAGFMIVNKKPYLLEFNCRFGDPETQVLMRLLESDLFEIIRSCVQQTLSKCEIQWSTKSACGVVLASGNYPKSGDKGSPIRNVPPPNDTNVVFHAGTSVINNQIVTNGGRILCVTSIGKTSQDAREQANKVASEIEFSGKQFRKDIGKPLDTVAPSLSYGASGVNIDEGNQFVEDIKSLVKKTLLPGANQIGGFGAVLDLKTAGFKNDCQLVVGIDGVGTKIEVATHCKNFSGVGYDVVAMCVNDVICHCAKPIAFLDYFVCGKLDRSMATQVLASISDACVEAECSLIGGETAEMPGVYSTHQWDLAGCAIAARESTWPMLPLLTSIQEGDVIIGLPSSGLHSNGFSLARKVLTANGVEYSVKLPWDETKTFGDELLTGTKLYVKTVLPLLTDGLVKGCAHITGGGLTENAIRVLDENSKVQLVIDCAKWKPKEIFNWLASAGPVETKEMIRTFNCGIGMILIVAKGNLNTIKSRIDSEFFEIGHVEKSTDGEKIKFLNEGQLFDHYKYQTNRKRVKVAILISGTGTNMQKLIERSRAPDSNCEVVVVVSNKETAGGLKIASSYGIPAKCVPHTADRVTGETVMVQVLKDYGTELVCMGGYMRIISPYFIAQFPSRIINIHPSLLPSFKGSHALQDALDFGAKVVGCTAHFVDELVDHGDIIAQRPVMVEDGDTIETIRQKIQVQEHEMFPNAMMAVAKKILAE
;
A
#
# COMPACT_ATOMS: atom_id res chain seq x y z
N MET A 1 26.35 4.42 -46.36
CA MET A 1 25.47 3.23 -46.24
C MET A 1 24.20 3.60 -45.47
N ASN A 2 23.09 2.90 -45.72
CA ASN A 2 21.86 3.03 -44.92
C ASN A 2 21.84 1.93 -43.85
N VAL A 3 21.60 2.30 -42.59
CA VAL A 3 21.58 1.38 -41.46
C VAL A 3 20.19 1.33 -40.83
N LEU A 4 19.72 0.13 -40.51
CA LEU A 4 18.49 -0.12 -39.76
C LEU A 4 18.84 -0.60 -38.36
N VAL A 5 18.32 0.08 -37.34
CA VAL A 5 18.38 -0.33 -35.94
C VAL A 5 16.98 -0.82 -35.54
N ILE A 6 16.88 -2.08 -35.14
CA ILE A 6 15.62 -2.69 -34.71
C ILE A 6 15.42 -2.42 -33.21
N GLY A 7 14.28 -1.85 -32.84
CA GLY A 7 13.84 -1.59 -31.47
C GLY A 7 13.31 -0.16 -31.27
N SER A 8 13.05 0.18 -30.00
CA SER A 8 12.36 1.44 -29.62
C SER A 8 12.79 2.02 -28.27
N GLY A 9 13.78 1.41 -27.60
CA GLY A 9 14.25 1.81 -26.28
C GLY A 9 15.34 2.89 -26.31
N GLY A 10 15.87 3.20 -25.12
CA GLY A 10 16.97 4.15 -24.96
C GLY A 10 18.28 3.62 -25.54
N ARG A 11 18.46 2.30 -25.50
CA ARG A 11 19.57 1.60 -26.15
C ARG A 11 19.60 1.84 -27.66
N GLU A 12 18.48 1.65 -28.35
CA GLU A 12 18.43 1.85 -29.81
C GLU A 12 18.66 3.32 -30.19
N HIS A 13 18.17 4.26 -29.38
CA HIS A 13 18.47 5.67 -29.59
C HIS A 13 19.97 5.96 -29.40
N ALA A 14 20.62 5.40 -28.37
CA ALA A 14 22.06 5.56 -28.19
C ALA A 14 22.90 4.96 -29.32
N LEU A 15 22.49 3.80 -29.85
CA LEU A 15 23.13 3.18 -31.02
C LEU A 15 22.96 4.06 -32.26
N ALA A 16 21.74 4.55 -32.53
CA ALA A 16 21.48 5.44 -33.64
C ALA A 16 22.31 6.73 -33.54
N TRP A 17 22.30 7.37 -32.37
CA TRP A 17 23.10 8.56 -32.08
C TRP A 17 24.60 8.36 -32.35
N LYS A 18 25.14 7.17 -32.02
CA LYS A 18 26.56 6.88 -32.26
C LYS A 18 26.85 6.58 -33.74
N LEU A 19 25.95 5.86 -34.41
CA LEU A 19 26.07 5.54 -35.85
C LEU A 19 25.96 6.78 -36.73
N GLU A 20 25.15 7.77 -36.36
CA GLU A 20 25.01 9.04 -37.09
C GLU A 20 26.31 9.87 -37.11
N GLN A 21 27.27 9.57 -36.23
CA GLN A 21 28.59 10.23 -36.21
C GLN A 21 29.57 9.64 -37.22
N SER A 22 29.26 8.47 -37.82
CA SER A 22 30.12 7.82 -38.80
C SER A 22 30.05 8.52 -40.15
N SER A 23 31.20 8.84 -40.74
CA SER A 23 31.29 9.39 -42.10
C SER A 23 30.88 8.38 -43.19
N LEU A 24 30.78 7.10 -42.84
CA LEU A 24 30.39 6.01 -43.74
C LEU A 24 28.87 5.82 -43.82
N ILE A 25 28.13 6.41 -42.89
CA ILE A 25 26.68 6.27 -42.78
C ILE A 25 26.01 7.49 -43.39
N LYS A 26 25.07 7.25 -44.31
CA LYS A 26 24.26 8.29 -44.95
C LYS A 26 22.95 8.53 -44.21
N LYS A 27 22.36 7.45 -43.69
CA LYS A 27 21.05 7.46 -43.04
C LYS A 27 20.96 6.33 -42.02
N VAL A 28 20.52 6.66 -40.81
CA VAL A 28 20.11 5.69 -39.79
C VAL A 28 18.58 5.69 -39.72
N ILE A 29 17.99 4.49 -39.67
CA ILE A 29 16.56 4.27 -39.51
C ILE A 29 16.37 3.44 -38.25
N VAL A 30 15.50 3.87 -37.33
CA VAL A 30 15.17 3.12 -36.12
C VAL A 30 13.72 2.65 -36.24
N ALA A 31 13.49 1.33 -36.13
CA ALA A 31 12.16 0.77 -36.34
C ALA A 31 11.79 -0.26 -35.24
N PRO A 32 10.64 -0.10 -34.56
CA PRO A 32 9.60 0.92 -34.79
C PRO A 32 9.99 2.32 -34.27
N GLY A 33 11.08 2.47 -33.51
CA GLY A 33 11.52 3.77 -33.01
C GLY A 33 10.64 4.33 -31.87
N ASN A 34 10.90 5.57 -31.48
CA ASN A 34 10.20 6.25 -30.39
C ASN A 34 10.02 7.75 -30.67
N GLY A 35 9.61 8.52 -29.66
CA GLY A 35 9.35 9.95 -29.79
C GLY A 35 10.53 10.79 -30.30
N ALA A 36 11.77 10.30 -30.21
CA ALA A 36 12.94 11.01 -30.75
C ALA A 36 13.28 10.61 -32.20
N SER A 37 13.23 9.31 -32.52
CA SER A 37 13.58 8.82 -33.87
C SER A 37 12.41 8.89 -34.87
N GLY A 38 11.21 9.21 -34.39
CA GLY A 38 9.97 9.05 -35.15
C GLY A 38 9.52 7.59 -35.15
N ARG A 39 8.20 7.37 -35.24
CA ARG A 39 7.63 6.03 -35.23
C ARG A 39 7.43 5.51 -36.65
N ILE A 40 7.99 4.34 -36.93
CA ILE A 40 7.80 3.60 -38.18
C ILE A 40 6.89 2.43 -37.89
N ASP A 41 5.85 2.25 -38.72
CA ASP A 41 4.96 1.10 -38.64
C ASP A 41 5.68 -0.12 -39.24
N LEU A 42 6.49 -0.76 -38.41
CA LEU A 42 7.20 -2.00 -38.71
C LEU A 42 7.17 -2.88 -37.46
N ASN A 43 6.63 -4.09 -37.56
CA ASN A 43 6.68 -5.05 -36.47
C ASN A 43 8.08 -5.71 -36.42
N PRO A 44 8.90 -5.44 -35.39
CA PRO A 44 10.26 -5.98 -35.30
C PRO A 44 10.30 -7.51 -35.13
N ASN A 45 9.20 -8.11 -34.69
CA ASN A 45 9.08 -9.56 -34.49
C ASN A 45 8.58 -10.29 -35.75
N ASN A 46 8.14 -9.56 -36.77
CA ASN A 46 7.74 -10.14 -38.06
C ASN A 46 8.95 -10.21 -39.01
N VAL A 47 9.61 -11.37 -39.02
CA VAL A 47 10.84 -11.60 -39.79
C VAL A 47 10.70 -11.25 -41.27
N LYS A 48 9.57 -11.60 -41.89
CA LYS A 48 9.33 -11.32 -43.32
C LYS A 48 9.19 -9.82 -43.58
N GLU A 49 8.44 -9.13 -42.73
CA GLU A 49 8.19 -7.70 -42.85
C GLU A 49 9.48 -6.89 -42.72
N VAL A 50 10.36 -7.25 -41.78
CA VAL A 50 11.69 -6.63 -41.64
C VAL A 50 12.56 -6.88 -42.88
N SER A 51 12.54 -8.11 -43.42
CA SER A 51 13.27 -8.47 -44.64
C SER A 51 12.81 -7.66 -45.85
N ASP A 52 11.49 -7.56 -46.06
CA ASP A 52 10.90 -6.76 -47.15
C ASP A 52 11.22 -5.27 -46.98
N PHE A 53 11.18 -4.75 -45.74
CA PHE A 53 11.56 -3.38 -45.43
C PHE A 53 13.03 -3.08 -45.77
N CYS A 54 13.94 -4.02 -45.51
CA CYS A 54 15.36 -3.88 -45.84
C CYS A 54 15.58 -3.69 -47.34
N VAL A 55 14.88 -4.48 -48.17
CA VAL A 55 14.92 -4.37 -49.63
C VAL A 55 14.34 -3.04 -50.09
N GLY A 56 13.14 -2.70 -49.64
CA GLY A 56 12.42 -1.49 -50.07
C GLY A 56 13.12 -0.18 -49.72
N ASN A 57 13.94 -0.15 -48.66
CA ASN A 57 14.66 1.04 -48.20
C ASN A 57 16.16 1.03 -48.50
N HIS A 58 16.64 0.06 -49.30
CA HIS A 58 18.06 -0.13 -49.62
C HIS A 58 18.94 -0.15 -48.37
N ILE A 59 18.58 -0.97 -47.38
CA ILE A 59 19.35 -1.14 -46.15
C ILE A 59 20.61 -1.96 -46.45
N HIS A 60 21.75 -1.52 -45.90
CA HIS A 60 23.05 -2.18 -46.07
C HIS A 60 23.55 -2.83 -44.77
N CYS A 61 23.02 -2.40 -43.62
CA CYS A 61 23.36 -2.94 -42.32
C CYS A 61 22.12 -2.97 -41.41
N VAL A 62 21.91 -4.08 -40.70
CA VAL A 62 20.85 -4.26 -39.71
C VAL A 62 21.49 -4.56 -38.35
N LEU A 63 21.18 -3.72 -37.37
CA LEU A 63 21.51 -3.94 -35.96
C LEU A 63 20.25 -4.37 -35.22
N ILE A 64 20.31 -5.55 -34.59
CA ILE A 64 19.18 -6.06 -33.81
C ILE A 64 19.40 -5.68 -32.34
N GLY A 65 18.60 -4.73 -31.85
CA GLY A 65 18.69 -4.24 -30.48
C GLY A 65 18.09 -5.19 -29.43
N PRO A 66 16.78 -5.53 -29.53
CA PRO A 66 16.11 -6.40 -28.57
C PRO A 66 16.34 -7.89 -28.84
N GLU A 67 16.13 -8.68 -27.80
CA GLU A 67 16.34 -10.12 -27.75
C GLU A 67 15.24 -10.92 -28.48
N GLU A 68 14.01 -10.41 -28.52
CA GLU A 68 12.88 -11.15 -29.08
C GLU A 68 13.02 -11.40 -30.60
N PRO A 69 13.40 -10.42 -31.45
CA PRO A 69 13.68 -10.69 -32.86
C PRO A 69 14.82 -11.68 -33.10
N LEU A 70 15.83 -11.72 -32.20
CA LEU A 70 16.90 -12.73 -32.26
C LEU A 70 16.33 -14.13 -31.98
N SER A 71 15.47 -14.26 -30.97
CA SER A 71 14.79 -15.52 -30.63
C SER A 71 13.89 -16.05 -31.77
N ASN A 72 13.31 -15.13 -32.54
CA ASN A 72 12.48 -15.42 -33.70
C ASN A 72 13.30 -15.78 -34.96
N GLY A 73 14.63 -15.70 -34.92
CA GLY A 73 15.52 -16.05 -36.03
C GLY A 73 15.59 -14.98 -37.12
N LEU A 74 15.42 -13.70 -36.77
CA LEU A 74 15.55 -12.59 -37.72
C LEU A 74 16.95 -12.57 -38.35
N ALA A 75 18.00 -12.75 -37.54
CA ALA A 75 19.38 -12.77 -38.03
C ALA A 75 19.60 -13.90 -39.04
N ASP A 76 19.15 -15.11 -38.70
CA ASP A 76 19.25 -16.30 -39.56
C ASP A 76 18.60 -16.08 -40.92
N HIS A 77 17.40 -15.51 -40.92
CA HIS A 77 16.66 -15.23 -42.15
C HIS A 77 17.40 -14.22 -43.01
N LEU A 78 17.80 -13.06 -42.45
CA LEU A 78 18.46 -12.00 -43.19
C LEU A 78 19.80 -12.44 -43.78
N ILE A 79 20.63 -13.15 -43.01
CA ILE A 79 21.92 -13.70 -43.48
C ILE A 79 21.70 -14.67 -44.64
N LYS A 80 20.65 -15.49 -44.57
CA LYS A 80 20.33 -16.48 -45.60
C LYS A 80 19.77 -15.86 -46.88
N THR A 81 18.90 -14.86 -46.76
CA THR A 81 18.20 -14.27 -47.92
C THR A 81 18.97 -13.14 -48.58
N HIS A 82 19.81 -12.42 -47.82
CA HIS A 82 20.54 -11.23 -48.30
C HIS A 82 22.03 -11.34 -47.95
N PRO A 83 22.85 -12.06 -48.74
CA PRO A 83 24.27 -12.31 -48.44
C PRO A 83 25.13 -11.05 -48.33
N ASP A 84 24.76 -9.98 -49.04
CA ASP A 84 25.48 -8.70 -49.03
C ASP A 84 25.08 -7.78 -47.86
N LEU A 85 24.07 -8.17 -47.07
CA LEU A 85 23.58 -7.39 -45.94
C LEU A 85 24.44 -7.64 -44.70
N ILE A 86 24.95 -6.57 -44.09
CA ILE A 86 25.66 -6.66 -42.81
C ILE A 86 24.62 -6.88 -41.71
N VAL A 87 24.62 -8.04 -41.06
CA VAL A 87 23.69 -8.36 -39.97
C VAL A 87 24.48 -8.46 -38.67
N PHE A 88 24.17 -7.57 -37.72
CA PHE A 88 24.80 -7.52 -36.41
C PHE A 88 23.83 -7.95 -35.32
N GLY A 89 23.96 -9.22 -34.92
CA GLY A 89 23.12 -9.92 -33.97
C GLY A 89 23.34 -11.43 -34.13
N PRO A 90 23.38 -12.22 -33.03
CA PRO A 90 23.64 -13.65 -33.13
C PRO A 90 22.49 -14.39 -33.83
N THR A 91 22.79 -15.57 -34.36
CA THR A 91 21.76 -16.51 -34.83
C THR A 91 20.84 -16.95 -33.68
N LYS A 92 19.68 -17.51 -34.02
CA LYS A 92 18.72 -18.06 -33.05
C LYS A 92 19.38 -19.04 -32.07
N ASP A 93 20.27 -19.89 -32.56
CA ASP A 93 21.02 -20.84 -31.72
C ASP A 93 21.97 -20.11 -30.75
N GLY A 94 22.60 -19.01 -31.19
CA GLY A 94 23.42 -18.16 -30.32
C GLY A 94 22.60 -17.39 -29.29
N ALA A 95 21.39 -16.96 -29.66
CA ALA A 95 20.46 -16.28 -28.77
C ALA A 95 19.94 -17.19 -27.64
N GLN A 96 20.13 -18.51 -27.71
CA GLN A 96 19.76 -19.44 -26.62
C GLN A 96 20.50 -19.16 -25.31
N LEU A 97 21.68 -18.53 -25.34
CA LEU A 97 22.40 -18.12 -24.13
C LEU A 97 21.58 -17.12 -23.27
N GLU A 98 20.71 -16.31 -23.88
CA GLU A 98 19.78 -15.39 -23.18
C GLU A 98 18.35 -15.96 -23.10
N THR A 99 17.86 -16.55 -24.19
CA THR A 99 16.43 -16.91 -24.33
C THR A 99 16.04 -18.18 -23.57
N SER A 100 17.03 -19.00 -23.17
CA SER A 100 16.84 -20.15 -22.27
C SER A 100 17.91 -20.14 -21.18
N LYS A 101 17.52 -19.77 -19.96
CA LYS A 101 18.42 -19.77 -18.81
C LYS A 101 18.91 -21.18 -18.48
N SER A 102 18.11 -22.21 -18.74
CA SER A 102 18.45 -23.62 -18.52
C SER A 102 19.55 -24.06 -19.48
N PHE A 103 19.44 -23.73 -20.78
CA PHE A 103 20.51 -23.90 -21.75
C PHE A 103 21.77 -23.14 -21.33
N SER A 104 21.62 -21.87 -20.93
CA SER A 104 22.71 -21.00 -20.49
C SER A 104 23.49 -21.62 -19.32
N LYS A 105 22.78 -22.09 -18.29
CA LYS A 105 23.38 -22.74 -17.11
C LYS A 105 24.04 -24.08 -17.43
N GLN A 106 23.42 -24.90 -18.29
CA GLN A 106 24.04 -26.14 -18.75
C GLN A 106 25.32 -25.87 -19.56
N PHE A 107 25.29 -24.87 -20.44
CA PHE A 107 26.46 -24.42 -21.19
C PHE A 107 27.58 -23.97 -20.25
N MET A 108 27.27 -23.17 -19.23
CA MET A 108 28.25 -22.76 -18.22
C MET A 108 28.88 -23.96 -17.51
N LYS A 109 28.06 -24.94 -17.11
CA LYS A 109 28.53 -26.15 -16.42
C LYS A 109 29.42 -27.02 -17.32
N GLU A 110 29.03 -27.25 -18.57
CA GLU A 110 29.77 -28.06 -19.54
C GLU A 110 31.17 -27.50 -19.83
N TYR A 111 31.28 -26.18 -19.99
CA TYR A 111 32.53 -25.50 -20.31
C TYR A 111 33.30 -25.00 -19.07
N GLY A 112 32.86 -25.36 -17.86
CA GLY A 112 33.53 -25.00 -16.61
C GLY A 112 33.59 -23.49 -16.37
N LEU A 113 32.54 -22.77 -16.76
CA LEU A 113 32.38 -21.34 -16.46
C LEU A 113 31.88 -21.18 -15.01
N PRO A 114 32.56 -20.39 -14.15
CA PRO A 114 32.10 -20.18 -12.78
C PRO A 114 30.70 -19.56 -12.76
N THR A 115 29.74 -20.22 -12.14
CA THR A 115 28.35 -19.73 -11.97
C THR A 115 27.79 -20.25 -10.64
N ALA A 116 26.69 -19.68 -10.16
CA ALA A 116 25.95 -20.19 -9.00
C ALA A 116 25.49 -21.63 -9.27
N ASP A 117 25.63 -22.51 -8.27
CA ASP A 117 25.10 -23.87 -8.38
C ASP A 117 23.58 -23.85 -8.57
N PHE A 118 23.03 -24.82 -9.29
CA PHE A 118 21.65 -24.75 -9.74
C PHE A 118 21.00 -26.12 -9.95
N VAL A 119 19.68 -26.13 -9.83
CA VAL A 119 18.80 -27.24 -10.22
C VAL A 119 17.71 -26.71 -11.14
N THR A 120 17.33 -27.51 -12.13
CA THR A 120 16.25 -27.19 -13.06
C THR A 120 15.07 -28.13 -12.81
N VAL A 121 13.87 -27.58 -12.73
CA VAL A 121 12.61 -28.29 -12.47
C VAL A 121 11.59 -27.89 -13.53
N SER A 122 10.89 -28.85 -14.12
CA SER A 122 9.81 -28.58 -15.08
C SER A 122 8.48 -29.08 -14.56
N ALA A 123 7.38 -28.50 -15.07
CA ALA A 123 6.03 -28.92 -14.71
C ALA A 123 5.79 -30.42 -14.97
N ASP A 124 6.43 -30.99 -15.99
CA ASP A 124 6.29 -32.40 -16.36
C ASP A 124 7.05 -33.37 -15.43
N ASN A 125 8.10 -32.89 -14.74
CA ASN A 125 9.02 -33.74 -14.00
C ASN A 125 8.97 -33.57 -12.47
N VAL A 126 8.27 -32.54 -11.98
CA VAL A 126 8.20 -32.25 -10.56
C VAL A 126 7.23 -33.19 -9.85
N LYS A 127 7.77 -34.19 -9.15
CA LYS A 127 6.96 -35.03 -8.24
C LYS A 127 6.60 -34.28 -6.96
N SER A 128 7.57 -33.54 -6.41
CA SER A 128 7.37 -32.67 -5.24
C SER A 128 8.51 -31.65 -5.17
N LEU A 129 8.17 -30.37 -5.03
CA LEU A 129 9.15 -29.32 -4.77
C LEU A 129 9.86 -29.51 -3.42
N ASP A 130 9.22 -30.14 -2.43
CA ASP A 130 9.86 -30.48 -1.14
C ASP A 130 11.12 -31.31 -1.35
N SER A 131 11.02 -32.35 -2.16
CA SER A 131 12.15 -33.25 -2.44
C SER A 131 13.29 -32.55 -3.21
N VAL A 132 13.01 -31.46 -3.91
CA VAL A 132 14.03 -30.65 -4.59
C VAL A 132 14.77 -29.80 -3.55
N PHE A 133 14.05 -29.10 -2.68
CA PHE A 133 14.63 -28.24 -1.65
C PHE A 133 15.32 -29.02 -0.52
N GLU A 134 14.97 -30.28 -0.29
CA GLU A 134 15.71 -31.19 0.61
C GLU A 134 17.09 -31.60 0.08
N ARG A 135 17.29 -31.57 -1.25
CA ARG A 135 18.53 -32.03 -1.90
C ARG A 135 19.53 -30.92 -2.20
N VAL A 136 19.09 -29.67 -2.22
CA VAL A 136 20.00 -28.55 -2.47
C VAL A 136 20.86 -28.28 -1.22
N PRO A 137 22.19 -28.14 -1.37
CA PRO A 137 23.09 -27.93 -0.23
C PRO A 137 23.08 -26.50 0.33
N TRP A 138 22.38 -25.56 -0.32
CA TRP A 138 22.36 -24.15 0.07
C TRP A 138 21.11 -23.74 0.85
N LYS A 139 21.31 -22.83 1.82
CA LYS A 139 20.24 -22.31 2.71
C LYS A 139 19.41 -21.17 2.12
N LYS A 140 19.93 -20.49 1.09
CA LYS A 140 19.26 -19.37 0.41
C LYS A 140 19.28 -19.64 -1.09
N SER A 141 18.10 -19.53 -1.71
CA SER A 141 17.91 -19.80 -3.13
C SER A 141 17.44 -18.56 -3.88
N VAL A 142 17.74 -18.49 -5.18
CA VAL A 142 17.15 -17.56 -6.14
C VAL A 142 16.33 -18.39 -7.12
N VAL A 143 15.10 -17.95 -7.42
CA VAL A 143 14.18 -18.68 -8.29
C VAL A 143 14.00 -17.89 -9.58
N LYS A 144 14.26 -18.54 -10.72
CA LYS A 144 14.18 -17.91 -12.06
C LYS A 144 13.29 -18.72 -13.00
N ALA A 145 12.40 -18.05 -13.72
CA ALA A 145 11.71 -18.64 -14.87
C ALA A 145 12.71 -18.86 -16.03
N ASP A 146 12.60 -19.97 -16.76
CA ASP A 146 13.54 -20.30 -17.84
C ASP A 146 13.44 -19.31 -19.02
N GLY A 147 12.21 -19.05 -19.49
CA GLY A 147 11.96 -18.25 -20.68
C GLY A 147 12.13 -16.73 -20.49
N LEU A 148 11.86 -15.99 -21.58
CA LEU A 148 11.88 -14.53 -21.61
C LEU A 148 10.71 -13.96 -20.78
N ALA A 149 11.01 -13.53 -19.56
CA ALA A 149 10.04 -12.95 -18.62
C ALA A 149 10.27 -11.43 -18.42
N ALA A 150 10.83 -10.73 -19.42
CA ALA A 150 11.10 -9.28 -19.40
C ALA A 150 11.78 -8.76 -18.12
N GLY A 151 12.71 -9.54 -17.55
CA GLY A 151 13.41 -9.21 -16.29
C GLY A 151 12.59 -9.35 -15.01
N LYS A 152 11.30 -9.73 -15.09
CA LYS A 152 10.40 -9.92 -13.93
C LYS A 152 10.40 -11.34 -13.38
N GLY A 153 10.83 -12.32 -14.17
CA GLY A 153 10.87 -13.73 -13.79
C GLY A 153 12.06 -14.13 -12.90
N VAL A 154 12.63 -13.21 -12.12
CA VAL A 154 13.70 -13.50 -11.15
C VAL A 154 13.24 -13.06 -9.76
N ILE A 155 13.03 -14.03 -8.89
CA ILE A 155 12.56 -13.83 -7.52
C ILE A 155 13.73 -14.11 -6.58
N ILE A 156 13.92 -13.23 -5.58
CA ILE A 156 14.96 -13.37 -4.54
C ILE A 156 14.28 -13.57 -3.17
N PRO A 157 13.92 -14.82 -2.83
CA PRO A 157 13.35 -15.20 -1.55
C PRO A 157 14.25 -14.88 -0.35
N LYS A 158 13.62 -14.70 0.82
CA LYS A 158 14.30 -14.58 2.12
C LYS A 158 14.82 -15.92 2.61
N ASP A 159 14.08 -16.99 2.36
CA ASP A 159 14.40 -18.37 2.75
C ASP A 159 13.92 -19.40 1.71
N ASN A 160 14.22 -20.68 1.95
CA ASN A 160 13.86 -21.76 1.04
C ASN A 160 12.34 -22.05 1.01
N GLU A 161 11.56 -21.68 2.03
CA GLU A 161 10.09 -21.86 2.01
C GLU A 161 9.44 -20.84 1.06
N GLU A 162 9.88 -19.59 1.13
CA GLU A 162 9.47 -18.57 0.17
C GLU A 162 9.96 -18.92 -1.25
N ALA A 163 11.16 -19.49 -1.38
CA ALA A 163 11.66 -19.99 -2.66
C ALA A 163 10.80 -21.11 -3.24
N LYS A 164 10.34 -22.03 -2.39
CA LYS A 164 9.45 -23.12 -2.78
C LYS A 164 8.10 -22.60 -3.26
N ASN A 165 7.52 -21.61 -2.56
CA ASN A 165 6.27 -20.98 -2.99
C ASN A 165 6.43 -20.21 -4.30
N ALA A 166 7.53 -19.49 -4.48
CA ALA A 166 7.86 -18.81 -5.72
C ALA A 166 8.02 -19.80 -6.89
N ALA A 167 8.72 -20.91 -6.69
CA ALA A 167 8.87 -21.95 -7.71
C ALA A 167 7.51 -22.58 -8.09
N ARG A 168 6.63 -22.82 -7.11
CA ARG A 168 5.27 -23.30 -7.35
C ARG A 168 4.46 -22.33 -8.22
N SER A 169 4.44 -21.05 -7.85
CA SER A 169 3.71 -20.01 -8.58
C SER A 169 4.12 -19.92 -10.06
N ILE A 170 5.43 -19.96 -10.33
CA ILE A 170 5.93 -19.93 -11.71
C ILE A 170 5.46 -21.17 -12.50
N LEU A 171 5.56 -22.36 -11.90
CA LEU A 171 5.15 -23.63 -12.54
C LEU A 171 3.63 -23.72 -12.75
N GLU A 172 2.82 -23.07 -11.91
CA GLU A 172 1.35 -23.00 -12.03
C GLU A 172 0.87 -21.98 -13.08
N GLY A 173 1.79 -21.25 -13.73
CA GLY A 173 1.51 -20.46 -14.93
C GLY A 173 1.59 -18.95 -14.77
N GLU A 174 2.18 -18.42 -13.69
CA GLU A 174 2.34 -16.97 -13.47
C GLU A 174 2.99 -16.24 -14.67
N PHE A 175 3.90 -16.92 -15.39
CA PHE A 175 4.62 -16.38 -16.55
C PHE A 175 4.26 -17.09 -17.88
N GLY A 176 3.10 -17.75 -17.95
CA GLY A 176 2.69 -18.50 -19.14
C GLY A 176 3.71 -19.56 -19.57
N SER A 177 3.98 -19.68 -20.86
CA SER A 177 4.93 -20.68 -21.40
C SER A 177 6.38 -20.47 -20.93
N ALA A 178 6.74 -19.26 -20.50
CA ALA A 178 8.07 -18.99 -19.94
C ALA A 178 8.29 -19.62 -18.56
N GLY A 179 7.19 -19.99 -17.87
CA GLY A 179 7.20 -20.60 -16.53
C GLY A 179 7.15 -22.14 -16.52
N HIS A 180 7.11 -22.81 -17.68
CA HIS A 180 7.06 -24.29 -17.75
C HIS A 180 8.25 -24.98 -17.08
N THR A 181 9.39 -24.27 -17.06
CA THR A 181 10.62 -24.70 -16.39
C THR A 181 11.12 -23.58 -15.47
N VAL A 182 11.52 -23.96 -14.27
CA VAL A 182 12.10 -23.11 -13.23
C VAL A 182 13.52 -23.53 -12.91
N ILE A 183 14.38 -22.54 -12.66
CA ILE A 183 15.75 -22.73 -12.21
C ILE A 183 15.84 -22.23 -10.77
N ILE A 184 16.33 -23.09 -9.89
CA ILE A 184 16.58 -22.79 -8.49
C ILE A 184 18.11 -22.73 -8.34
N GLU A 185 18.64 -21.56 -8.01
CA GLU A 185 20.08 -21.30 -7.92
C GLU A 185 20.50 -20.97 -6.49
N GLU A 186 21.75 -21.27 -6.16
CA GLU A 186 22.42 -20.72 -4.97
C GLU A 186 22.39 -19.18 -5.01
N ARG A 187 22.05 -18.57 -3.87
CA ARG A 187 22.14 -17.11 -3.73
C ARG A 187 23.59 -16.69 -3.45
N LEU A 188 24.22 -16.04 -4.43
CA LEU A 188 25.53 -15.43 -4.29
C LEU A 188 25.45 -14.04 -3.61
N GLU A 189 26.42 -13.73 -2.76
CA GLU A 189 26.54 -12.46 -2.05
C GLU A 189 27.87 -11.78 -2.42
N GLY A 190 27.80 -10.63 -3.08
CA GLY A 190 28.96 -9.90 -3.62
C GLY A 190 28.54 -8.58 -4.25
N TYR A 191 29.36 -8.03 -5.14
CA TYR A 191 28.99 -6.85 -5.95
C TYR A 191 28.84 -7.22 -7.43
N GLU A 192 27.82 -6.64 -8.07
CA GLU A 192 27.55 -6.88 -9.50
C GLU A 192 28.43 -6.02 -10.41
N VAL A 193 28.85 -6.63 -11.53
CA VAL A 193 29.60 -5.99 -12.63
C VAL A 193 29.04 -6.49 -13.95
N SER A 194 28.78 -5.56 -14.87
CA SER A 194 28.34 -5.86 -16.23
C SER A 194 29.54 -5.78 -17.17
N ALA A 195 29.83 -6.87 -17.90
CA ALA A 195 30.86 -6.89 -18.93
C ALA A 195 30.23 -7.16 -20.28
N LEU A 196 30.47 -6.26 -21.24
CA LEU A 196 30.01 -6.42 -22.62
C LEU A 196 31.24 -6.61 -23.51
N ALA A 197 31.08 -7.40 -24.57
CA ALA A 197 32.12 -7.55 -25.59
C ALA A 197 31.52 -7.57 -26.99
N PHE A 198 32.21 -6.93 -27.93
CA PHE A 198 32.02 -7.21 -29.35
C PHE A 198 32.55 -8.61 -29.65
N VAL A 199 31.81 -9.40 -30.42
CA VAL A 199 32.13 -10.79 -30.75
C VAL A 199 31.92 -11.04 -32.24
N ASP A 200 32.89 -11.68 -32.90
CA ASP A 200 32.83 -12.10 -34.31
C ASP A 200 32.71 -13.62 -34.51
N GLY A 201 32.62 -14.36 -33.40
CA GLY A 201 32.51 -15.82 -33.35
C GLY A 201 33.83 -16.55 -33.15
N ILE A 202 34.97 -15.86 -33.30
CA ILE A 202 36.32 -16.43 -33.09
C ILE A 202 37.19 -15.60 -32.13
N SER A 203 36.88 -14.31 -31.98
CA SER A 203 37.58 -13.36 -31.14
C SER A 203 36.57 -12.39 -30.49
N PHE A 204 37.01 -11.72 -29.43
CA PHE A 204 36.22 -10.68 -28.77
C PHE A 204 37.06 -9.44 -28.47
N LYS A 205 36.38 -8.30 -28.33
CA LYS A 205 36.94 -7.07 -27.76
C LYS A 205 36.02 -6.60 -26.63
N LYS A 206 36.49 -6.73 -25.39
CA LYS A 206 35.76 -6.32 -24.18
C LYS A 206 35.63 -4.80 -24.12
N MET A 207 34.44 -4.33 -23.75
CA MET A 207 34.13 -2.92 -23.50
C MET A 207 34.52 -2.54 -22.06
N PRO A 208 34.62 -1.24 -21.73
CA PRO A 208 34.77 -0.80 -20.34
C PRO A 208 33.69 -1.44 -19.45
N LEU A 209 34.09 -1.91 -18.27
CA LEU A 209 33.17 -2.53 -17.33
C LEU A 209 32.18 -1.51 -16.78
N GLY A 210 30.92 -1.91 -16.69
CA GLY A 210 29.86 -1.09 -16.11
C GLY A 210 29.34 -1.67 -14.80
N LYS A 211 28.66 -0.83 -14.02
CA LYS A 211 27.80 -1.27 -12.91
C LYS A 211 26.39 -0.74 -13.13
N ASP A 212 25.45 -1.64 -13.35
CA ASP A 212 24.02 -1.36 -13.39
C ASP A 212 23.43 -1.31 -11.98
N HIS A 213 22.37 -0.52 -11.82
CA HIS A 213 21.60 -0.34 -10.60
C HIS A 213 20.15 -0.77 -10.86
N LYS A 214 19.87 -2.05 -10.60
CA LYS A 214 18.56 -2.66 -10.93
C LYS A 214 17.42 -2.22 -10.02
N ARG A 215 17.69 -1.79 -8.79
CA ARG A 215 16.68 -1.45 -7.78
C ARG A 215 16.07 -0.07 -8.01
N LEU A 216 14.75 0.05 -7.78
CA LEU A 216 13.97 1.27 -8.07
C LEU A 216 14.42 2.48 -7.24
N LEU A 217 14.68 2.26 -5.95
CA LEU A 217 14.96 3.33 -4.99
C LEU A 217 16.45 3.41 -4.66
N GLU A 218 16.86 4.55 -4.09
CA GLU A 218 18.22 4.76 -3.61
C GLU A 218 18.61 3.73 -2.54
N LEU A 219 19.91 3.53 -2.36
CA LEU A 219 20.49 2.52 -1.45
C LEU A 219 20.07 1.08 -1.80
N ASP A 220 19.73 0.84 -3.06
CA ASP A 220 19.28 -0.44 -3.59
C ASP A 220 17.99 -1.00 -2.94
N PHE A 221 17.10 -0.11 -2.50
CA PHE A 221 15.76 -0.47 -2.02
C PHE A 221 14.70 -0.57 -3.12
N GLY A 222 13.54 -1.13 -2.76
CA GLY A 222 12.39 -1.27 -3.66
C GLY A 222 12.48 -2.49 -4.59
N PRO A 223 11.51 -2.68 -5.50
CA PRO A 223 11.49 -3.82 -6.40
C PRO A 223 12.66 -3.79 -7.40
N ASN A 224 13.02 -4.97 -7.93
CA ASN A 224 13.90 -5.06 -9.09
C ASN A 224 13.21 -4.44 -10.32
N THR A 225 14.02 -3.82 -11.18
CA THR A 225 13.59 -3.15 -12.40
C THR A 225 14.48 -3.59 -13.56
N GLY A 226 14.23 -3.10 -14.78
CA GLY A 226 15.14 -3.30 -15.92
C GLY A 226 16.45 -2.50 -15.85
N GLY A 227 16.70 -1.73 -14.78
CA GLY A 227 17.87 -0.87 -14.61
C GLY A 227 17.47 0.61 -14.45
N MET A 228 17.86 1.23 -13.34
CA MET A 228 17.62 2.65 -13.01
C MET A 228 18.81 3.55 -13.31
N GLY A 229 19.96 2.98 -13.65
CA GLY A 229 21.13 3.74 -14.07
C GLY A 229 22.40 2.92 -14.09
N VAL A 230 23.39 3.39 -14.84
CA VAL A 230 24.68 2.70 -15.03
C VAL A 230 25.82 3.71 -14.86
N VAL A 231 26.94 3.25 -14.32
CA VAL A 231 28.21 3.97 -14.34
C VAL A 231 29.29 3.14 -15.04
N ALA A 232 30.15 3.78 -15.83
CA ALA A 232 31.32 3.16 -16.46
C ALA A 232 32.45 4.19 -16.67
N PRO A 233 33.74 3.77 -16.67
CA PRO A 233 34.22 2.45 -16.28
C PRO A 233 34.09 2.22 -14.77
N VAL A 234 34.03 0.96 -14.37
CA VAL A 234 34.16 0.53 -12.97
C VAL A 234 35.50 -0.16 -12.77
N GLU A 235 36.22 0.23 -11.72
CA GLU A 235 37.50 -0.37 -11.37
C GLU A 235 37.28 -1.67 -10.58
N ILE A 236 37.94 -2.74 -11.03
CA ILE A 236 37.99 -4.03 -10.34
C ILE A 236 39.45 -4.52 -10.26
N PRO A 237 39.80 -5.42 -9.32
CA PRO A 237 41.14 -5.99 -9.27
C PRO A 237 41.53 -6.64 -10.61
N SER A 238 42.77 -6.41 -11.06
CA SER A 238 43.26 -6.92 -12.36
C SER A 238 43.12 -8.43 -12.49
N GLU A 239 43.31 -9.18 -11.40
CA GLU A 239 43.10 -10.63 -11.36
C GLU A 239 41.66 -11.03 -11.71
N VAL A 240 40.66 -10.29 -11.22
CA VAL A 240 39.24 -10.51 -11.53
C VAL A 240 38.97 -10.16 -12.99
N ASN A 241 39.57 -9.07 -13.49
CA ASN A 241 39.40 -8.65 -14.87
C ASN A 241 39.95 -9.68 -15.87
N CYS A 242 41.11 -10.28 -15.58
CA CYS A 242 41.66 -11.39 -16.38
C CYS A 242 40.77 -12.63 -16.32
N GLN A 243 40.23 -12.99 -15.15
CA GLN A 243 39.28 -14.10 -15.04
C GLN A 243 38.00 -13.87 -15.85
N ILE A 244 37.51 -12.63 -15.95
CA ILE A 244 36.40 -12.29 -16.85
C ILE A 244 36.79 -12.53 -18.32
N ASP A 245 38.00 -12.14 -18.73
CA ASP A 245 38.49 -12.39 -20.09
C ASP A 245 38.57 -13.90 -20.41
N GLU A 246 39.08 -14.71 -19.48
CA GLU A 246 39.11 -16.17 -19.61
C GLU A 246 37.70 -16.77 -19.77
N ILE A 247 36.69 -16.19 -19.11
CA ILE A 247 35.29 -16.63 -19.24
C ILE A 247 34.76 -16.32 -20.65
N PHE A 248 35.07 -15.16 -21.22
CA PHE A 248 34.74 -14.84 -22.62
C PHE A 248 35.43 -15.80 -23.59
N GLU A 249 36.72 -16.07 -23.42
CA GLU A 249 37.48 -17.00 -24.26
C GLU A 249 36.87 -18.42 -24.24
N LYS A 250 36.55 -18.94 -23.05
CA LYS A 250 35.90 -20.26 -22.90
C LYS A 250 34.50 -20.27 -23.50
N THR A 251 33.77 -19.17 -23.39
CA THR A 251 32.44 -19.04 -24.00
C THR A 251 32.52 -19.11 -25.52
N LEU A 252 33.45 -18.39 -26.15
CA LEU A 252 33.67 -18.49 -27.61
C LEU A 252 34.09 -19.89 -28.02
N LYS A 253 34.98 -20.53 -27.26
CA LYS A 253 35.37 -21.92 -27.51
C LYS A 253 34.17 -22.87 -27.44
N GLY A 254 33.27 -22.69 -26.48
CA GLY A 254 32.07 -23.51 -26.37
C GLY A 254 31.08 -23.28 -27.52
N LEU A 255 30.88 -22.03 -27.94
CA LEU A 255 30.08 -21.69 -29.11
C LEU A 255 30.66 -22.31 -30.39
N ALA A 256 31.98 -22.20 -30.59
CA ALA A 256 32.68 -22.79 -31.72
C ALA A 256 32.59 -24.33 -31.73
N ASN A 257 32.78 -24.99 -30.58
CA ASN A 257 32.65 -26.44 -30.44
C ASN A 257 31.25 -26.94 -30.81
N ARG A 258 30.21 -26.18 -30.45
CA ARG A 258 28.81 -26.46 -30.82
C ARG A 258 28.43 -25.99 -32.22
N LYS A 259 29.38 -25.40 -32.98
CA LYS A 259 29.16 -24.81 -34.32
C LYS A 259 28.08 -23.74 -34.34
N ILE A 260 27.89 -23.03 -33.23
CA ILE A 260 26.92 -21.95 -33.09
C ILE A 260 27.56 -20.67 -33.62
N LYS A 261 26.92 -20.05 -34.63
CA LYS A 261 27.38 -18.79 -35.20
C LYS A 261 26.94 -17.61 -34.33
N TYR A 262 27.91 -16.91 -33.76
CA TYR A 262 27.67 -15.76 -32.91
C TYR A 262 28.41 -14.54 -33.45
N CYS A 263 27.68 -13.50 -33.88
CA CYS A 263 28.25 -12.22 -34.29
C CYS A 263 27.39 -11.12 -33.69
N GLY A 264 27.97 -10.22 -32.90
CA GLY A 264 27.19 -9.20 -32.19
C GLY A 264 27.83 -8.76 -30.89
N VAL A 265 26.99 -8.47 -29.90
CA VAL A 265 27.42 -8.21 -28.54
C VAL A 265 27.10 -9.40 -27.66
N LEU A 266 28.08 -9.83 -26.88
CA LEU A 266 27.86 -10.75 -25.77
C LEU A 266 27.97 -9.96 -24.47
N TYR A 267 26.88 -9.93 -23.72
CA TYR A 267 26.79 -9.34 -22.40
C TYR A 267 26.88 -10.46 -21.37
N ALA A 268 27.70 -10.27 -20.35
CA ALA A 268 27.82 -11.15 -19.21
C ALA A 268 27.63 -10.35 -17.92
N GLY A 269 26.62 -10.73 -17.13
CA GLY A 269 26.41 -10.19 -15.79
C GLY A 269 27.17 -11.02 -14.76
N PHE A 270 28.04 -10.40 -13.97
CA PHE A 270 28.87 -11.08 -12.97
C PHE A 270 28.52 -10.65 -11.55
N MET A 271 28.58 -11.59 -10.61
CA MET A 271 28.71 -11.33 -9.19
C MET A 271 30.16 -11.59 -8.77
N ILE A 272 30.83 -10.58 -8.21
CA ILE A 272 32.18 -10.76 -7.69
C ILE A 272 32.10 -11.15 -6.21
N VAL A 273 32.51 -12.39 -5.90
CA VAL A 273 32.52 -12.96 -4.55
C VAL A 273 33.95 -13.32 -4.19
N ASN A 274 34.50 -12.75 -3.12
CA ASN A 274 35.86 -13.02 -2.65
C ASN A 274 36.92 -12.95 -3.78
N LYS A 275 36.86 -11.89 -4.61
CA LYS A 275 37.73 -11.67 -5.78
C LYS A 275 37.66 -12.77 -6.86
N LYS A 276 36.50 -13.42 -7.00
CA LYS A 276 36.23 -14.36 -8.08
C LYS A 276 34.93 -13.96 -8.80
N PRO A 277 34.92 -13.82 -10.13
CA PRO A 277 33.72 -13.55 -10.89
C PRO A 277 32.89 -14.82 -11.05
N TYR A 278 31.63 -14.75 -10.63
CA TYR A 278 30.62 -15.77 -10.91
C TYR A 278 29.63 -15.21 -11.91
N LEU A 279 29.48 -15.89 -13.03
CA LEU A 279 28.58 -15.52 -14.10
C LEU A 279 27.12 -15.77 -13.66
N LEU A 280 26.32 -14.72 -13.62
CA LEU A 280 24.90 -14.77 -13.26
C LEU A 280 24.02 -15.12 -14.45
N GLU A 281 24.27 -14.46 -15.59
CA GLU A 281 23.48 -14.57 -16.81
C GLU A 281 24.25 -14.04 -18.03
N PHE A 282 23.86 -14.51 -19.21
CA PHE A 282 24.24 -13.92 -20.49
C PHE A 282 23.05 -13.13 -21.06
N ASN A 283 23.35 -12.00 -21.72
CA ASN A 283 22.45 -11.39 -22.67
C ASN A 283 23.14 -11.36 -24.05
N CYS A 284 22.38 -11.56 -25.11
CA CYS A 284 22.87 -11.77 -26.47
C CYS A 284 22.86 -10.51 -27.33
N ARG A 285 22.76 -9.35 -26.67
CA ARG A 285 22.61 -8.04 -27.27
C ARG A 285 23.16 -6.97 -26.32
N PHE A 286 23.11 -5.73 -26.77
CA PHE A 286 23.46 -4.56 -25.97
C PHE A 286 22.55 -4.40 -24.72
N GLY A 287 23.13 -3.98 -23.60
CA GLY A 287 22.41 -3.70 -22.34
C GLY A 287 21.59 -2.41 -22.40
N ASP A 288 20.57 -2.27 -21.55
CA ASP A 288 19.78 -1.04 -21.40
C ASP A 288 19.54 -0.81 -19.90
N PRO A 289 20.19 0.16 -19.23
CA PRO A 289 20.77 1.37 -19.82
C PRO A 289 22.31 1.37 -20.08
N GLU A 290 22.99 0.23 -20.09
CA GLU A 290 24.46 0.19 -20.25
C GLU A 290 24.94 0.82 -21.56
N THR A 291 24.20 0.62 -22.64
CA THR A 291 24.58 1.11 -23.98
C THR A 291 24.61 2.64 -24.03
N GLN A 292 23.67 3.29 -23.37
CA GLN A 292 23.60 4.74 -23.28
C GLN A 292 24.89 5.32 -22.67
N VAL A 293 25.47 4.64 -21.69
CA VAL A 293 26.72 5.06 -21.04
C VAL A 293 27.94 4.69 -21.89
N LEU A 294 28.00 3.46 -22.42
CA LEU A 294 29.14 3.00 -23.20
C LEU A 294 29.30 3.78 -24.50
N MET A 295 28.21 4.10 -25.21
CA MET A 295 28.29 4.88 -26.45
C MET A 295 28.84 6.29 -26.24
N ARG A 296 28.71 6.84 -25.02
CA ARG A 296 29.31 8.13 -24.64
C ARG A 296 30.83 8.04 -24.47
N LEU A 297 31.36 6.85 -24.15
CA LEU A 297 32.80 6.62 -23.97
C LEU A 297 33.50 6.08 -25.21
N LEU A 298 32.77 5.55 -26.20
CA LEU A 298 33.36 5.00 -27.42
C LEU A 298 33.89 6.13 -28.32
N GLU A 299 35.20 6.15 -28.58
CA GLU A 299 35.82 7.13 -29.47
C GLU A 299 35.92 6.61 -30.91
N SER A 300 36.21 5.32 -31.09
CA SER A 300 36.22 4.66 -32.40
C SER A 300 34.86 4.66 -33.09
N ASP A 301 34.87 4.56 -34.43
CA ASP A 301 33.66 4.44 -35.23
C ASP A 301 32.97 3.08 -34.97
N LEU A 302 31.74 3.13 -34.44
CA LEU A 302 30.94 1.95 -34.15
C LEU A 302 30.65 1.12 -35.40
N PHE A 303 30.44 1.75 -36.56
CA PHE A 303 30.13 1.05 -37.81
C PHE A 303 31.32 0.22 -38.30
N GLU A 304 32.54 0.73 -38.15
CA GLU A 304 33.77 0.02 -38.48
C GLU A 304 33.97 -1.23 -37.59
N ILE A 305 33.63 -1.12 -36.31
CA ILE A 305 33.67 -2.25 -35.37
C ILE A 305 32.66 -3.33 -35.79
N ILE A 306 31.43 -2.92 -36.10
CA ILE A 306 30.37 -3.83 -36.58
C ILE A 306 30.81 -4.54 -37.86
N ARG A 307 31.35 -3.80 -38.83
CA ARG A 307 31.88 -4.35 -40.08
C ARG A 307 32.98 -5.37 -39.81
N SER A 308 33.89 -5.05 -38.89
CA SER A 308 34.98 -5.95 -38.49
C SER A 308 34.47 -7.23 -37.82
N CYS A 309 33.37 -7.15 -37.06
CA CYS A 309 32.74 -8.33 -36.47
C CYS A 309 32.18 -9.26 -37.55
N VAL A 310 31.41 -8.72 -38.50
CA VAL A 310 30.80 -9.52 -39.58
C VAL A 310 31.87 -10.13 -40.50
N GLN A 311 32.98 -9.42 -40.71
CA GLN A 311 34.11 -9.88 -41.52
C GLN A 311 35.10 -10.78 -40.76
N GLN A 312 34.88 -11.05 -39.47
CA GLN A 312 35.80 -11.81 -38.61
C GLN A 312 37.23 -11.26 -38.56
N THR A 313 37.35 -9.93 -38.62
CA THR A 313 38.62 -9.19 -38.53
C THR A 313 38.73 -8.40 -37.23
N LEU A 314 37.82 -8.64 -36.26
CA LEU A 314 37.74 -7.90 -34.99
C LEU A 314 39.05 -7.94 -34.19
N SER A 315 39.77 -9.06 -34.23
CA SER A 315 41.09 -9.20 -33.58
C SER A 315 42.09 -8.10 -33.98
N LYS A 316 42.04 -7.65 -35.25
CA LYS A 316 42.89 -6.60 -35.83
C LYS A 316 42.31 -5.19 -35.67
N CYS A 317 41.07 -5.07 -35.20
CA CYS A 317 40.43 -3.78 -34.96
C CYS A 317 40.91 -3.21 -33.62
N GLU A 318 41.52 -2.02 -33.66
CA GLU A 318 41.85 -1.25 -32.46
C GLU A 318 40.65 -0.39 -32.05
N ILE A 319 40.15 -0.59 -30.84
CA ILE A 319 38.99 0.12 -30.31
C ILE A 319 39.46 1.06 -29.21
N GLN A 320 39.30 2.36 -29.45
CA GLN A 320 39.64 3.44 -28.52
C GLN A 320 38.42 3.83 -27.71
N TRP A 321 38.62 3.92 -26.40
CA TRP A 321 37.64 4.34 -25.41
C TRP A 321 38.19 5.55 -24.66
N SER A 322 37.32 6.49 -24.33
CA SER A 322 37.68 7.67 -23.58
C SER A 322 38.16 7.30 -22.17
N THR A 323 39.14 8.05 -21.67
CA THR A 323 39.64 7.92 -20.29
C THR A 323 38.73 8.57 -19.25
N LYS A 324 37.67 9.25 -19.69
CA LYS A 324 36.66 9.87 -18.84
C LYS A 324 35.71 8.84 -18.25
N SER A 325 34.93 9.25 -17.25
CA SER A 325 33.83 8.46 -16.70
C SER A 325 32.48 8.94 -17.23
N ALA A 326 31.54 8.04 -17.40
CA ALA A 326 30.16 8.35 -17.77
C ALA A 326 29.17 7.75 -16.75
N CYS A 327 28.10 8.50 -16.49
CA CYS A 327 26.99 8.10 -15.62
C CYS A 327 25.67 8.32 -16.36
N GLY A 328 24.82 7.30 -16.34
CA GLY A 328 23.48 7.32 -16.93
C GLY A 328 22.42 7.16 -15.84
N VAL A 329 21.50 8.11 -15.74
CA VAL A 329 20.38 8.12 -14.79
C VAL A 329 19.07 7.94 -15.56
N VAL A 330 18.31 6.91 -15.22
CA VAL A 330 17.01 6.65 -15.85
C VAL A 330 15.92 7.46 -15.15
N LEU A 331 15.11 8.16 -15.94
CA LEU A 331 13.86 8.79 -15.52
C LEU A 331 12.70 7.83 -15.81
N ALA A 332 12.04 7.37 -14.77
CA ALA A 332 10.90 6.45 -14.85
C ALA A 332 9.57 7.13 -14.51
N SER A 333 8.47 6.52 -14.94
CA SER A 333 7.10 6.92 -14.60
C SER A 333 6.70 6.51 -13.18
N GLY A 334 5.72 7.19 -12.58
CA GLY A 334 5.39 7.05 -11.15
C GLY A 334 4.91 5.67 -10.70
N ASN A 335 4.38 4.86 -11.61
CA ASN A 335 3.88 3.51 -11.34
C ASN A 335 4.86 2.40 -11.74
N TYR A 336 6.05 2.75 -12.24
CA TYR A 336 7.08 1.77 -12.60
C TYR A 336 7.63 1.07 -11.34
N PRO A 337 7.91 -0.25 -11.35
CA PRO A 337 7.86 -1.21 -12.46
C PRO A 337 6.52 -1.95 -12.68
N LYS A 338 5.46 -1.58 -11.94
CA LYS A 338 4.15 -2.23 -12.04
C LYS A 338 3.46 -1.93 -13.37
N SER A 339 3.35 -0.66 -13.73
CA SER A 339 2.80 -0.20 -15.01
C SER A 339 3.57 1.02 -15.53
N GLY A 340 3.41 1.32 -16.83
CA GLY A 340 4.01 2.50 -17.46
C GLY A 340 3.00 3.64 -17.58
N ASP A 341 3.51 4.86 -17.73
CA ASP A 341 2.71 6.04 -18.02
C ASP A 341 2.61 6.28 -19.54
N LYS A 342 1.45 6.79 -19.98
CA LYS A 342 1.16 7.09 -21.39
C LYS A 342 0.44 8.43 -21.50
N GLY A 343 1.04 9.35 -22.25
CA GLY A 343 0.40 10.61 -22.65
C GLY A 343 0.76 11.81 -21.79
N SER A 344 1.56 11.68 -20.72
CA SER A 344 2.01 12.83 -19.93
C SER A 344 3.00 13.67 -20.73
N PRO A 345 2.79 14.99 -20.88
CA PRO A 345 3.75 15.87 -21.52
C PRO A 345 5.12 15.87 -20.84
N ILE A 346 6.18 15.79 -21.65
CA ILE A 346 7.57 15.93 -21.19
C ILE A 346 8.08 17.33 -21.53
N ARG A 347 8.64 18.04 -20.55
CA ARG A 347 9.15 19.41 -20.69
C ARG A 347 10.62 19.49 -20.29
N ASN A 348 11.29 20.56 -20.74
CA ASN A 348 12.67 20.91 -20.39
C ASN A 348 13.71 19.83 -20.73
N VAL A 349 13.53 19.07 -21.82
CA VAL A 349 14.57 18.16 -22.33
C VAL A 349 15.65 19.00 -23.02
N PRO A 350 16.89 19.07 -22.50
CA PRO A 350 17.93 19.88 -23.12
C PRO A 350 18.45 19.23 -24.41
N PRO A 351 18.93 20.03 -25.38
CA PRO A 351 19.61 19.50 -26.55
C PRO A 351 20.94 18.83 -26.14
N PRO A 352 21.41 17.84 -26.92
CA PRO A 352 22.67 17.16 -26.64
C PRO A 352 23.85 18.13 -26.73
N ASN A 353 24.84 17.95 -25.85
CA ASN A 353 26.10 18.68 -25.88
C ASN A 353 27.28 17.75 -25.50
N ASP A 354 28.49 18.29 -25.46
CA ASP A 354 29.71 17.52 -25.19
C ASP A 354 29.67 16.78 -23.85
N THR A 355 28.98 17.33 -22.85
CA THR A 355 28.88 16.75 -21.51
C THR A 355 27.66 15.85 -21.40
N ASN A 356 26.48 16.37 -21.74
CA ASN A 356 25.18 15.78 -21.44
C ASN A 356 24.43 15.36 -22.71
N VAL A 357 23.88 14.14 -22.71
CA VAL A 357 22.98 13.63 -23.77
C VAL A 357 21.81 12.90 -23.11
N VAL A 358 20.59 13.19 -23.56
CA VAL A 358 19.36 12.55 -23.09
C VAL A 358 18.85 11.57 -24.13
N PHE A 359 18.85 10.28 -23.81
CA PHE A 359 18.34 9.24 -24.67
C PHE A 359 16.89 8.92 -24.35
N HIS A 360 16.05 8.94 -25.38
CA HIS A 360 14.64 8.62 -25.28
C HIS A 360 14.40 7.11 -25.29
N ALA A 361 13.62 6.62 -24.32
CA ALA A 361 13.14 5.25 -24.25
C ALA A 361 11.62 5.22 -24.49
N GLY A 362 10.81 5.11 -23.44
CA GLY A 362 9.35 5.14 -23.51
C GLY A 362 8.78 6.53 -23.76
N THR A 363 9.00 7.09 -24.95
CA THR A 363 8.41 8.36 -25.38
C THR A 363 7.66 8.23 -26.70
N SER A 364 6.67 9.07 -26.93
CA SER A 364 5.93 9.21 -28.19
C SER A 364 5.74 10.68 -28.52
N VAL A 365 5.24 10.98 -29.71
CA VAL A 365 4.82 12.34 -30.10
C VAL A 365 3.30 12.37 -30.24
N ILE A 366 2.64 13.31 -29.57
CA ILE A 366 1.21 13.62 -29.72
C ILE A 366 1.09 15.13 -29.90
N ASN A 367 0.39 15.60 -30.94
CA ASN A 367 0.21 17.03 -31.22
C ASN A 367 1.54 17.84 -31.23
N ASN A 368 2.58 17.31 -31.88
CA ASN A 368 3.94 17.87 -31.91
C ASN A 368 4.62 18.03 -30.53
N GLN A 369 4.12 17.37 -29.49
CA GLN A 369 4.72 17.35 -28.16
C GLN A 369 5.21 15.96 -27.80
N ILE A 370 6.39 15.89 -27.19
CA ILE A 370 6.94 14.64 -26.65
C ILE A 370 6.18 14.29 -25.37
N VAL A 371 5.66 13.06 -25.32
CA VAL A 371 4.89 12.53 -24.19
C VAL A 371 5.48 11.21 -23.69
N THR A 372 5.16 10.84 -22.45
CA THR A 372 5.46 9.52 -21.90
C THR A 372 4.74 8.42 -22.66
N ASN A 373 5.39 7.25 -22.82
CA ASN A 373 4.82 6.06 -23.45
C ASN A 373 5.57 4.79 -23.01
N GLY A 374 5.70 4.57 -21.70
CA GLY A 374 6.42 3.42 -21.16
C GLY A 374 6.70 3.49 -19.66
N GLY A 375 7.44 2.48 -19.16
CA GLY A 375 7.92 2.44 -17.78
C GLY A 375 9.11 3.37 -17.56
N ARG A 376 10.22 3.05 -18.24
CA ARG A 376 11.41 3.91 -18.36
C ARG A 376 11.20 4.90 -19.50
N ILE A 377 11.28 6.19 -19.20
CA ILE A 377 10.93 7.26 -20.13
C ILE A 377 12.18 7.80 -20.83
N LEU A 378 13.18 8.23 -20.05
CA LEU A 378 14.43 8.82 -20.56
C LEU A 378 15.63 8.23 -19.82
N CYS A 379 16.82 8.30 -20.43
CA CYS A 379 18.10 8.06 -19.77
C CYS A 379 19.00 9.27 -19.99
N VAL A 380 19.26 10.01 -18.92
CA VAL A 380 20.15 11.18 -18.91
C VAL A 380 21.58 10.69 -18.71
N THR A 381 22.45 10.94 -19.68
CA THR A 381 23.86 10.56 -19.59
C THR A 381 24.76 11.78 -19.55
N SER A 382 25.78 11.72 -18.69
CA SER A 382 26.78 12.76 -18.54
C SER A 382 28.17 12.15 -18.49
N ILE A 383 29.16 12.87 -19.04
CA ILE A 383 30.58 12.51 -18.98
C ILE A 383 31.31 13.48 -18.04
N GLY A 384 32.19 12.97 -17.19
CA GLY A 384 33.01 13.74 -16.25
C GLY A 384 34.44 13.20 -16.14
N LYS A 385 35.31 13.91 -15.42
CA LYS A 385 36.67 13.42 -15.14
C LYS A 385 36.61 12.20 -14.21
N THR A 386 35.70 12.23 -13.25
CA THR A 386 35.41 11.12 -12.33
C THR A 386 33.96 10.66 -12.47
N SER A 387 33.66 9.46 -11.96
CA SER A 387 32.28 8.95 -11.87
C SER A 387 31.38 9.83 -11.02
N GLN A 388 31.93 10.50 -10.02
CA GLN A 388 31.22 11.49 -9.20
C GLN A 388 30.81 12.72 -10.02
N ASP A 389 31.75 13.31 -10.76
CA ASP A 389 31.45 14.50 -11.60
C ASP A 389 30.37 14.19 -12.64
N ALA A 390 30.46 13.01 -13.27
CA ALA A 390 29.49 12.53 -14.24
C ALA A 390 28.10 12.36 -13.58
N ARG A 391 28.03 11.76 -12.39
CA ARG A 391 26.78 11.60 -11.63
C ARG A 391 26.15 12.94 -11.27
N GLU A 392 26.93 13.87 -10.73
CA GLU A 392 26.42 15.18 -10.30
C GLU A 392 25.79 15.93 -11.47
N GLN A 393 26.41 15.89 -12.65
CA GLN A 393 25.82 16.49 -13.84
C GLN A 393 24.58 15.76 -14.35
N ALA A 394 24.58 14.42 -14.36
CA ALA A 394 23.41 13.65 -14.77
C ALA A 394 22.21 13.95 -13.85
N ASN A 395 22.44 14.04 -12.54
CA ASN A 395 21.43 14.39 -11.54
C ASN A 395 20.87 15.80 -11.71
N LYS A 396 21.73 16.77 -12.07
CA LYS A 396 21.30 18.15 -12.35
C LYS A 396 20.32 18.17 -13.52
N VAL A 397 20.71 17.59 -14.66
CA VAL A 397 19.85 17.53 -15.86
C VAL A 397 18.58 16.71 -15.60
N ALA A 398 18.69 15.58 -14.89
CA ALA A 398 17.55 14.76 -14.48
C ALA A 398 16.53 15.54 -13.64
N SER A 399 16.99 16.47 -12.80
CA SER A 399 16.13 17.29 -11.95
C SER A 399 15.35 18.33 -12.76
N GLU A 400 15.96 18.90 -13.81
CA GLU A 400 15.40 19.96 -14.67
C GLU A 400 14.28 19.45 -15.61
N ILE A 401 14.34 18.20 -16.05
CA ILE A 401 13.34 17.59 -16.95
C ILE A 401 12.03 17.33 -16.19
N GLU A 402 10.87 17.70 -16.75
CA GLU A 402 9.58 17.59 -16.06
C GLU A 402 8.59 16.70 -16.80
N PHE A 403 7.97 15.75 -16.07
CA PHE A 403 6.75 15.03 -16.47
C PHE A 403 6.05 14.46 -15.22
N SER A 404 4.76 14.16 -15.35
CA SER A 404 3.93 13.70 -14.23
C SER A 404 4.48 12.42 -13.59
N GLY A 405 4.60 12.40 -12.26
CA GLY A 405 5.05 11.24 -11.51
C GLY A 405 6.51 10.82 -11.76
N LYS A 406 7.38 11.69 -12.29
CA LYS A 406 8.81 11.41 -12.53
C LYS A 406 9.50 10.83 -11.29
N GLN A 407 10.21 9.71 -11.47
CA GLN A 407 11.07 9.08 -10.47
C GLN A 407 12.47 8.84 -11.05
N PHE A 408 13.52 9.06 -10.24
CA PHE A 408 14.90 8.72 -10.58
C PHE A 408 15.76 8.61 -9.32
N ARG A 409 16.88 7.90 -9.42
CA ARG A 409 17.86 7.73 -8.33
C ARG A 409 18.99 8.75 -8.43
N LYS A 410 19.41 9.30 -7.30
CA LYS A 410 20.56 10.25 -7.26
C LYS A 410 21.87 9.58 -6.90
N ASP A 411 21.86 8.31 -6.50
CA ASP A 411 23.01 7.56 -5.98
C ASP A 411 23.68 6.64 -7.02
N ILE A 412 23.35 6.78 -8.32
CA ILE A 412 23.91 5.94 -9.38
C ILE A 412 25.45 5.98 -9.39
N GLY A 413 26.07 4.82 -9.23
CA GLY A 413 27.53 4.68 -9.17
C GLY A 413 28.16 5.19 -7.89
N LYS A 414 27.38 5.50 -6.84
CA LYS A 414 27.92 5.76 -5.51
C LYS A 414 28.28 4.42 -4.88
N PRO A 415 29.49 4.26 -4.29
CA PRO A 415 29.78 3.11 -3.45
C PRO A 415 28.72 3.06 -2.35
N LEU A 416 28.02 1.94 -2.25
CA LEU A 416 27.37 1.58 -1.00
C LEU A 416 28.53 1.18 -0.10
N ASP A 417 28.75 1.89 1.00
CA ASP A 417 29.79 1.54 1.95
C ASP A 417 29.53 0.09 2.40
N THR A 418 30.29 -0.84 1.82
CA THR A 418 30.30 -2.26 2.14
C THR A 418 31.22 -2.53 3.33
N VAL A 419 31.23 -1.59 4.27
CA VAL A 419 31.42 -1.96 5.65
C VAL A 419 30.09 -2.62 5.99
N ALA A 420 30.07 -3.95 6.17
CA ALA A 420 29.01 -4.55 6.97
C ALA A 420 28.92 -3.65 8.19
N PRO A 421 27.84 -2.86 8.38
CA PRO A 421 27.80 -1.96 9.49
C PRO A 421 28.01 -2.90 10.68
N SER A 422 29.01 -2.63 11.52
CA SER A 422 28.73 -2.88 12.91
C SER A 422 27.42 -2.14 13.10
N LEU A 423 26.32 -2.88 13.24
CA LEU A 423 24.98 -2.32 13.42
C LEU A 423 25.11 -1.39 14.62
N SER A 424 25.40 -0.13 14.34
CA SER A 424 25.31 0.89 15.35
C SER A 424 23.82 1.14 15.46
N TYR A 425 23.38 1.38 16.68
CA TYR A 425 21.99 1.72 16.92
C TYR A 425 21.57 2.92 16.03
N GLY A 426 22.49 3.87 15.82
CA GLY A 426 22.43 4.94 14.82
C GLY A 426 22.12 4.49 13.39
N ALA A 427 22.78 3.45 12.89
CA ALA A 427 22.55 2.90 11.55
C ALA A 427 21.19 2.20 11.40
N SER A 428 20.54 1.86 12.51
CA SER A 428 19.14 1.40 12.50
C SER A 428 18.16 2.55 12.31
N GLY A 429 18.63 3.80 12.31
CA GLY A 429 17.81 5.01 12.26
C GLY A 429 17.51 5.58 13.65
N VAL A 430 18.28 5.20 14.68
CA VAL A 430 18.09 5.67 16.07
C VAL A 430 19.21 6.59 16.55
N ASN A 431 18.94 7.88 16.73
CA ASN A 431 19.95 8.85 17.17
C ASN A 431 20.02 9.00 18.71
N ILE A 432 20.93 8.25 19.35
CA ILE A 432 21.11 8.27 20.83
C ILE A 432 21.51 9.65 21.35
N ASP A 433 22.44 10.34 20.68
CA ASP A 433 22.92 11.65 21.13
C ASP A 433 21.81 12.69 21.09
N GLU A 434 20.95 12.60 20.09
CA GLU A 434 19.79 13.47 19.95
C GLU A 434 18.73 13.19 21.03
N GLY A 435 18.49 11.92 21.35
CA GLY A 435 17.64 11.51 22.47
C GLY A 435 18.18 11.98 23.83
N ASN A 436 19.49 11.83 24.07
CA ASN A 436 20.12 12.28 25.32
C ASN A 436 20.05 13.80 25.48
N GLN A 437 20.34 14.55 24.41
CA GLN A 437 20.22 16.00 24.44
C GLN A 437 18.77 16.43 24.68
N PHE A 438 17.79 15.73 24.08
CA PHE A 438 16.39 15.98 24.34
C PHE A 438 16.03 15.76 25.83
N VAL A 439 16.53 14.69 26.46
CA VAL A 439 16.36 14.45 27.90
C VAL A 439 16.92 15.61 28.74
N GLU A 440 18.08 16.16 28.37
CA GLU A 440 18.64 17.35 29.04
C GLU A 440 17.73 18.58 28.90
N ASP A 441 17.22 18.82 27.68
CA ASP A 441 16.38 19.98 27.35
C ASP A 441 15.07 20.00 28.17
N ILE A 442 14.53 18.83 28.54
CA ILE A 442 13.27 18.69 29.27
C ILE A 442 13.41 18.57 30.79
N LYS A 443 14.63 18.49 31.35
CA LYS A 443 14.83 18.32 32.82
C LYS A 443 14.12 19.38 33.66
N SER A 444 14.03 20.61 33.16
CA SER A 444 13.33 21.70 33.84
C SER A 444 11.82 21.44 33.97
N LEU A 445 11.21 20.82 32.95
CA LEU A 445 9.81 20.41 32.96
C LEU A 445 9.59 19.25 33.92
N VAL A 446 10.52 18.32 34.05
CA VAL A 446 10.37 17.22 35.02
C VAL A 446 10.50 17.75 36.44
N LYS A 447 11.47 18.63 36.70
CA LYS A 447 11.77 19.16 38.04
C LYS A 447 10.58 19.87 38.70
N LYS A 448 9.70 20.53 37.94
CA LYS A 448 8.50 21.19 38.48
C LYS A 448 7.45 20.22 39.05
N THR A 449 7.53 18.93 38.73
CA THR A 449 6.58 17.91 39.20
C THR A 449 7.01 17.22 40.50
N LEU A 450 8.25 17.42 40.95
CA LEU A 450 8.82 16.63 42.04
C LEU A 450 8.15 16.93 43.39
N LEU A 451 7.69 15.86 44.03
CA LEU A 451 7.11 15.84 45.36
C LEU A 451 8.14 15.30 46.37
N PRO A 452 7.95 15.57 47.69
CA PRO A 452 8.79 14.99 48.72
C PRO A 452 8.88 13.46 48.58
N GLY A 453 10.10 12.92 48.62
CA GLY A 453 10.37 11.49 48.48
C GLY A 453 10.72 11.03 47.06
N ALA A 454 10.58 11.89 46.04
CA ALA A 454 11.03 11.62 44.67
C ALA A 454 12.36 12.35 44.38
N ASN A 455 13.45 11.59 44.21
CA ASN A 455 14.81 12.17 44.15
C ASN A 455 15.53 12.04 42.79
N GLN A 456 14.99 11.28 41.82
CA GLN A 456 15.66 11.01 40.55
C GLN A 456 14.88 11.60 39.36
N ILE A 457 15.61 12.32 38.50
CA ILE A 457 15.14 12.86 37.21
C ILE A 457 15.95 12.16 36.10
N GLY A 458 15.27 11.52 35.15
CA GLY A 458 15.88 11.12 33.87
C GLY A 458 16.75 9.86 33.88
N GLY A 459 16.38 8.82 34.63
CA GLY A 459 16.95 7.47 34.49
C GLY A 459 15.88 6.44 34.11
N PHE A 460 16.29 5.24 33.66
CA PHE A 460 15.40 4.10 33.35
C PHE A 460 14.53 3.62 34.54
N GLY A 461 14.70 4.23 35.71
CA GLY A 461 13.89 4.02 36.90
C GLY A 461 14.13 5.14 37.91
N ALA A 462 13.28 5.18 38.94
CA ALA A 462 13.38 6.14 40.03
C ALA A 462 13.03 5.47 41.36
N VAL A 463 13.65 5.99 42.43
CA VAL A 463 13.35 5.57 43.82
C VAL A 463 12.35 6.55 44.41
N LEU A 464 11.29 5.99 45.01
CA LEU A 464 10.27 6.75 45.72
C LEU A 464 10.23 6.34 47.19
N ASP A 465 10.56 7.28 48.07
CA ASP A 465 10.44 7.09 49.52
C ASP A 465 9.02 7.44 49.97
N LEU A 466 8.20 6.41 50.17
CA LEU A 466 6.81 6.55 50.59
C LEU A 466 6.67 7.23 51.95
N LYS A 467 7.64 7.05 52.86
CA LYS A 467 7.63 7.69 54.17
C LYS A 467 7.82 9.21 54.04
N THR A 468 8.78 9.62 53.22
CA THR A 468 9.02 11.04 52.93
C THR A 468 7.87 11.65 52.11
N ALA A 469 7.18 10.85 51.27
CA ALA A 469 5.96 11.23 50.57
C ALA A 469 4.71 11.33 51.47
N GLY A 470 4.85 11.06 52.78
CA GLY A 470 3.79 11.23 53.77
C GLY A 470 2.95 9.99 54.08
N PHE A 471 3.36 8.81 53.61
CA PHE A 471 2.67 7.54 53.84
C PHE A 471 3.30 6.72 54.98
N LYS A 472 2.51 5.86 55.60
CA LYS A 472 3.00 4.89 56.60
C LYS A 472 3.70 3.70 55.94
N ASN A 473 4.43 2.92 56.74
CA ASN A 473 5.17 1.74 56.28
C ASN A 473 4.27 0.58 55.79
N ASP A 474 2.98 0.60 56.15
CA ASP A 474 1.98 -0.40 55.77
C ASP A 474 1.09 0.07 54.61
N CYS A 475 1.46 1.15 53.92
CA CYS A 475 0.73 1.62 52.75
C CYS A 475 0.80 0.61 51.60
N GLN A 476 -0.20 0.68 50.73
CA GLN A 476 -0.35 -0.21 49.57
C GLN A 476 -0.17 0.59 48.28
N LEU A 477 0.36 -0.04 47.25
CA LEU A 477 0.51 0.55 45.92
C LEU A 477 -0.65 0.15 45.01
N VAL A 478 -1.10 1.10 44.21
CA VAL A 478 -2.03 0.91 43.09
C VAL A 478 -1.31 1.37 41.83
N VAL A 479 -1.33 0.54 40.79
CA VAL A 479 -0.64 0.80 39.53
C VAL A 479 -1.66 0.74 38.40
N GLY A 480 -1.66 1.74 37.53
CA GLY A 480 -2.55 1.81 36.37
C GLY A 480 -1.77 2.23 35.13
N ILE A 481 -2.09 1.62 33.99
CA ILE A 481 -1.45 1.87 32.69
C ILE A 481 -2.53 2.09 31.64
N ASP A 482 -2.38 3.13 30.83
CA ASP A 482 -3.27 3.41 29.70
C ASP A 482 -2.54 4.25 28.63
N GLY A 483 -3.17 4.40 27.47
CA GLY A 483 -2.70 5.23 26.37
C GLY A 483 -3.76 6.24 25.91
N VAL A 484 -3.44 6.93 24.82
CA VAL A 484 -4.32 7.96 24.22
C VAL A 484 -5.03 7.49 22.95
N GLY A 485 -4.76 6.25 22.52
CA GLY A 485 -5.36 5.63 21.36
C GLY A 485 -5.18 6.46 20.08
N THR A 486 -6.17 6.39 19.18
CA THR A 486 -6.07 7.03 17.86
C THR A 486 -6.28 8.55 17.87
N LYS A 487 -6.32 9.20 19.04
CA LYS A 487 -6.36 10.68 19.16
C LYS A 487 -5.07 11.31 18.63
N ILE A 488 -3.94 10.59 18.72
CA ILE A 488 -2.63 10.96 18.17
C ILE A 488 -2.69 11.34 16.68
N GLU A 489 -3.59 10.72 15.91
CA GLU A 489 -3.75 11.01 14.50
C GLU A 489 -4.41 12.37 14.26
N VAL A 490 -5.41 12.74 15.07
CA VAL A 490 -6.00 14.09 15.02
C VAL A 490 -4.94 15.13 15.39
N ALA A 491 -4.15 14.86 16.44
CA ALA A 491 -3.06 15.75 16.86
C ALA A 491 -2.01 15.94 15.76
N THR A 492 -1.65 14.85 15.06
CA THR A 492 -0.70 14.86 13.94
C THR A 492 -1.23 15.68 12.76
N HIS A 493 -2.50 15.50 12.39
CA HIS A 493 -3.13 16.27 11.31
C HIS A 493 -3.25 17.77 11.65
N CYS A 494 -3.58 18.10 12.89
CA CYS A 494 -3.68 19.49 13.36
C CYS A 494 -2.32 20.13 13.70
N LYS A 495 -1.24 19.33 13.79
CA LYS A 495 0.07 19.73 14.32
C LYS A 495 -0.02 20.39 15.71
N ASN A 496 -0.92 19.89 16.54
CA ASN A 496 -1.14 20.35 17.91
C ASN A 496 -1.12 19.14 18.85
N PHE A 497 -0.06 19.06 19.67
CA PHE A 497 0.20 17.93 20.55
C PHE A 497 -0.02 18.27 22.03
N SER A 498 -0.35 19.53 22.33
CA SER A 498 -0.45 20.07 23.69
C SER A 498 -1.55 19.45 24.56
N GLY A 499 -2.57 18.82 23.96
CA GLY A 499 -3.63 18.13 24.70
C GLY A 499 -3.31 16.66 25.01
N VAL A 500 -2.46 16.02 24.19
CA VAL A 500 -2.32 14.55 24.18
C VAL A 500 -1.46 14.05 25.34
N GLY A 501 -0.43 14.78 25.74
CA GLY A 501 0.32 14.43 26.94
C GLY A 501 -0.48 14.69 28.23
N TYR A 502 -1.39 15.66 28.22
CA TYR A 502 -2.33 15.84 29.34
C TYR A 502 -3.29 14.64 29.44
N ASP A 503 -3.80 14.18 28.29
CA ASP A 503 -4.68 13.01 28.22
C ASP A 503 -4.05 11.75 28.82
N VAL A 504 -2.81 11.41 28.47
CA VAL A 504 -2.19 10.16 28.96
C VAL A 504 -2.09 10.11 30.49
N VAL A 505 -1.79 11.26 31.12
CA VAL A 505 -1.75 11.37 32.58
C VAL A 505 -3.17 11.23 33.14
N ALA A 506 -4.12 11.97 32.60
CA ALA A 506 -5.51 11.95 33.08
C ALA A 506 -6.14 10.56 32.99
N MET A 507 -5.89 9.84 31.89
CA MET A 507 -6.39 8.48 31.70
C MET A 507 -5.90 7.53 32.81
N CYS A 508 -4.60 7.51 33.07
CA CYS A 508 -4.02 6.61 34.09
C CYS A 508 -4.36 7.04 35.52
N VAL A 509 -4.26 8.34 35.79
CA VAL A 509 -4.45 8.88 37.14
C VAL A 509 -5.90 8.77 37.60
N ASN A 510 -6.86 9.04 36.71
CA ASN A 510 -8.28 8.89 37.05
C ASN A 510 -8.66 7.43 37.31
N ASP A 511 -7.97 6.47 36.70
CA ASP A 511 -8.19 5.04 36.96
C ASP A 511 -7.65 4.62 38.33
N VAL A 512 -6.43 5.02 38.70
CA VAL A 512 -5.85 4.62 40.00
C VAL A 512 -6.60 5.24 41.19
N ILE A 513 -7.16 6.45 41.06
CA ILE A 513 -7.98 7.03 42.13
C ILE A 513 -9.28 6.24 42.36
N CYS A 514 -9.78 5.49 41.37
CA CYS A 514 -10.96 4.64 41.55
C CYS A 514 -10.76 3.55 42.62
N HIS A 515 -9.51 3.26 42.99
CA HIS A 515 -9.14 2.36 44.10
C HIS A 515 -8.91 3.08 45.43
N CYS A 516 -9.32 4.35 45.55
CA CYS A 516 -9.05 5.21 46.71
C CYS A 516 -7.54 5.30 47.00
N ALA A 517 -6.76 5.65 45.98
CA ALA A 517 -5.32 5.84 46.09
C ALA A 517 -4.91 7.21 45.59
N LYS A 518 -3.93 7.82 46.27
CA LYS A 518 -3.36 9.11 45.88
C LYS A 518 -2.24 8.87 44.85
N PRO A 519 -2.31 9.46 43.65
CA PRO A 519 -1.20 9.44 42.70
C PRO A 519 0.06 10.04 43.34
N ILE A 520 1.20 9.38 43.15
CA ILE A 520 2.49 9.82 43.71
C ILE A 520 3.57 9.90 42.64
N ALA A 521 3.47 9.06 41.60
CA ALA A 521 4.40 9.09 40.50
C ALA A 521 3.75 8.71 39.17
N PHE A 522 4.36 9.15 38.08
CA PHE A 522 3.96 8.87 36.71
C PHE A 522 5.20 8.55 35.87
N LEU A 523 5.05 7.59 34.95
CA LEU A 523 6.03 7.27 33.93
C LEU A 523 5.38 7.32 32.55
N ASP A 524 6.05 7.93 31.58
CA ASP A 524 5.60 7.97 30.18
C ASP A 524 6.36 6.98 29.29
N TYR A 525 5.69 6.52 28.23
CA TYR A 525 6.28 5.74 27.14
C TYR A 525 5.92 6.42 25.83
N PHE A 526 6.85 7.17 25.28
CA PHE A 526 6.73 7.86 24.00
C PHE A 526 7.57 7.13 22.95
N VAL A 527 6.94 6.69 21.87
CA VAL A 527 7.64 5.99 20.78
C VAL A 527 7.33 6.67 19.45
N CYS A 528 8.32 6.75 18.56
CA CYS A 528 8.16 7.34 17.23
C CYS A 528 9.03 6.63 16.19
N GLY A 529 8.65 6.69 14.91
CA GLY A 529 9.51 6.17 13.84
C GLY A 529 10.69 7.11 13.52
N LYS A 530 10.51 8.41 13.78
CA LYS A 530 11.58 9.41 13.78
C LYS A 530 11.26 10.51 14.81
N LEU A 531 12.23 10.90 15.62
CA LEU A 531 12.06 11.89 16.68
C LEU A 531 11.85 13.29 16.08
N ASP A 532 10.67 13.86 16.33
CA ASP A 532 10.39 15.28 16.13
C ASP A 532 10.48 15.98 17.49
N ARG A 533 11.54 16.76 17.68
CA ARG A 533 11.79 17.50 18.93
C ARG A 533 10.67 18.47 19.28
N SER A 534 10.03 19.11 18.30
CA SER A 534 8.96 20.08 18.57
C SER A 534 7.72 19.38 19.10
N MET A 535 7.36 18.25 18.48
CA MET A 535 6.27 17.39 18.92
C MET A 535 6.54 16.83 20.32
N ALA A 536 7.69 16.19 20.52
CA ALA A 536 8.05 15.53 21.78
C ALA A 536 8.10 16.54 22.94
N THR A 537 8.61 17.76 22.71
CA THR A 537 8.62 18.83 23.72
C THR A 537 7.20 19.25 24.11
N GLN A 538 6.28 19.40 23.15
CA GLN A 538 4.89 19.75 23.44
C GLN A 538 4.18 18.65 24.25
N VAL A 539 4.38 17.38 23.86
CA VAL A 539 3.80 16.23 24.58
C VAL A 539 4.30 16.22 26.03
N LEU A 540 5.61 16.27 26.25
CA LEU A 540 6.19 16.22 27.60
C LEU A 540 5.86 17.45 28.45
N ALA A 541 5.79 18.64 27.84
CA ALA A 541 5.31 19.83 28.55
C ALA A 541 3.89 19.61 29.10
N SER A 542 3.00 19.05 28.28
CA SER A 542 1.62 18.76 28.70
C SER A 542 1.49 17.61 29.70
N ILE A 543 2.31 16.55 29.61
CA ILE A 543 2.43 15.50 30.64
C ILE A 543 2.80 16.13 31.97
N SER A 544 3.81 17.00 31.94
CA SER A 544 4.31 17.65 33.14
C SER A 544 3.28 18.59 33.76
N ASP A 545 2.56 19.38 32.96
CA ASP A 545 1.46 20.22 33.45
C ASP A 545 0.34 19.39 34.10
N ALA A 546 -0.02 18.26 33.49
CA ALA A 546 -1.01 17.34 34.05
C ALA A 546 -0.52 16.68 35.35
N CYS A 547 0.76 16.31 35.45
CA CYS A 547 1.35 15.76 36.68
C CYS A 547 1.30 16.77 37.84
N VAL A 548 1.60 18.05 37.57
CA VAL A 548 1.47 19.13 38.56
C VAL A 548 0.02 19.27 39.02
N GLU A 549 -0.95 19.23 38.10
CA GLU A 549 -2.36 19.33 38.44
C GLU A 549 -2.89 18.13 39.23
N ALA A 550 -2.45 16.92 38.85
CA ALA A 550 -2.76 15.64 39.49
C ALA A 550 -2.05 15.42 40.84
N GLU A 551 -1.11 16.29 41.19
CA GLU A 551 -0.27 16.16 42.39
C GLU A 551 0.54 14.84 42.41
N CYS A 552 1.19 14.50 41.29
CA CYS A 552 2.15 13.40 41.21
C CYS A 552 3.45 13.81 40.53
N SER A 553 4.54 13.09 40.82
CA SER A 553 5.83 13.34 40.20
C SER A 553 6.01 12.60 38.88
N LEU A 554 6.41 13.30 37.83
CA LEU A 554 6.96 12.66 36.64
C LEU A 554 8.37 12.18 37.01
N ILE A 555 8.53 10.87 37.24
CA ILE A 555 9.79 10.33 37.80
C ILE A 555 10.69 9.67 36.74
N GLY A 556 10.18 9.47 35.53
CA GLY A 556 10.92 8.85 34.44
C GLY A 556 9.99 8.45 33.32
N GLY A 557 10.55 7.78 32.31
CA GLY A 557 9.84 7.35 31.12
C GLY A 557 10.82 6.88 30.07
N GLU A 558 10.29 6.40 28.95
CA GLU A 558 11.10 5.98 27.80
C GLU A 558 10.69 6.82 26.58
N THR A 559 11.68 7.43 25.92
CA THR A 559 11.52 8.06 24.60
C THR A 559 12.28 7.23 23.59
N ALA A 560 11.57 6.43 22.79
CA ALA A 560 12.17 5.48 21.86
C ALA A 560 11.94 5.89 20.39
N GLU A 561 13.02 5.89 19.61
CA GLU A 561 12.95 5.90 18.14
C GLU A 561 12.96 4.44 17.66
N MET A 562 11.89 4.00 16.99
CA MET A 562 11.69 2.61 16.54
C MET A 562 11.43 2.51 15.03
N PRO A 563 12.39 2.94 14.19
CA PRO A 563 12.31 2.85 12.74
C PRO A 563 12.16 1.37 12.31
N GLY A 564 11.21 1.12 11.40
CA GLY A 564 10.87 -0.22 10.92
C GLY A 564 9.70 -0.89 11.68
N VAL A 565 9.38 -0.44 12.89
CA VAL A 565 8.09 -0.73 13.55
C VAL A 565 7.10 0.39 13.25
N TYR A 566 7.53 1.64 13.43
CA TYR A 566 6.78 2.85 13.07
C TYR A 566 7.39 3.48 11.82
N SER A 567 6.55 4.02 10.93
CA SER A 567 7.01 4.87 9.83
C SER A 567 7.49 6.24 10.35
N THR A 568 8.21 7.00 9.51
CA THR A 568 8.85 8.27 9.88
C THR A 568 7.93 9.34 10.47
N HIS A 569 6.61 9.20 10.32
CA HIS A 569 5.61 10.14 10.82
C HIS A 569 4.66 9.53 11.85
N GLN A 570 4.81 8.24 12.16
CA GLN A 570 4.00 7.56 13.15
C GLN A 570 4.68 7.59 14.51
N TRP A 571 3.85 7.69 15.54
CA TRP A 571 4.24 7.70 16.94
C TRP A 571 3.11 7.14 17.79
N ASP A 572 3.40 6.79 19.03
CA ASP A 572 2.44 6.33 20.02
C ASP A 572 2.83 6.83 21.41
N LEU A 573 1.86 6.89 22.31
CA LEU A 573 2.02 7.40 23.67
C LEU A 573 1.19 6.59 24.66
N ALA A 574 1.88 6.02 25.65
CA ALA A 574 1.30 5.36 26.81
C ALA A 574 1.90 5.93 28.10
N GLY A 575 1.27 5.65 29.22
CA GLY A 575 1.75 6.09 30.53
C GLY A 575 1.34 5.14 31.64
N CYS A 576 2.03 5.24 32.76
CA CYS A 576 1.85 4.41 33.94
C CYS A 576 1.79 5.32 35.18
N ALA A 577 0.65 5.31 35.86
CA ALA A 577 0.46 5.98 37.14
C ALA A 577 0.73 5.01 38.29
N ILE A 578 1.53 5.46 39.25
CA ILE A 578 1.74 4.81 40.54
C ILE A 578 1.07 5.68 41.59
N ALA A 579 0.20 5.05 42.38
CA ALA A 579 -0.50 5.66 43.48
C ALA A 579 -0.25 4.88 44.78
N ALA A 580 -0.31 5.56 45.92
CA ALA A 580 -0.28 4.93 47.23
C ALA A 580 -1.58 5.19 47.98
N ARG A 581 -1.97 4.23 48.81
CA ARG A 581 -3.06 4.38 49.77
C ARG A 581 -2.67 3.89 51.13
N GLU A 582 -3.20 4.55 52.15
CA GLU A 582 -3.12 4.08 53.52
C GLU A 582 -3.96 2.82 53.68
N SER A 583 -3.47 1.86 54.48
CA SER A 583 -4.20 0.63 54.83
C SER A 583 -5.56 0.91 55.48
N THR A 584 -5.70 2.09 56.09
CA THR A 584 -6.94 2.56 56.74
C THR A 584 -7.96 3.18 55.79
N TRP A 585 -7.58 3.54 54.56
CA TRP A 585 -8.52 4.09 53.59
C TRP A 585 -9.45 2.99 53.07
N PRO A 586 -10.64 3.31 52.51
CA PRO A 586 -11.50 2.31 51.86
C PRO A 586 -10.80 1.62 50.69
N MET A 587 -11.04 0.31 50.47
CA MET A 587 -10.66 -0.38 49.23
C MET A 587 -11.87 -0.41 48.32
N LEU A 588 -11.85 0.40 47.27
CA LEU A 588 -12.98 0.53 46.35
C LEU A 588 -12.91 -0.48 45.20
N PRO A 589 -14.07 -0.95 44.71
CA PRO A 589 -15.43 -0.71 45.25
C PRO A 589 -15.68 -1.44 46.58
N LEU A 590 -16.50 -0.86 47.46
CA LEU A 590 -16.99 -1.50 48.70
C LEU A 590 -18.14 -2.47 48.36
N LEU A 591 -17.78 -3.59 47.73
CA LEU A 591 -18.70 -4.55 47.10
C LEU A 591 -19.90 -4.97 47.97
N THR A 592 -19.67 -5.23 49.26
CA THR A 592 -20.73 -5.66 50.18
C THR A 592 -21.62 -4.52 50.70
N SER A 593 -21.28 -3.27 50.42
CA SER A 593 -21.97 -2.09 50.95
C SER A 593 -22.90 -1.40 49.93
N ILE A 594 -22.70 -1.67 48.63
CA ILE A 594 -23.53 -1.13 47.57
C ILE A 594 -24.87 -1.86 47.61
N GLN A 595 -25.95 -1.10 47.76
CA GLN A 595 -27.28 -1.65 47.99
C GLN A 595 -28.36 -0.83 47.29
N GLU A 596 -29.55 -1.42 47.20
CA GLU A 596 -30.75 -0.77 46.69
C GLU A 596 -30.98 0.60 47.36
N GLY A 597 -31.22 1.63 46.55
CA GLY A 597 -31.45 3.01 46.98
C GLY A 597 -30.20 3.88 47.11
N ASP A 598 -29.00 3.34 46.91
CA ASP A 598 -27.80 4.15 46.70
C ASP A 598 -27.93 4.98 45.43
N VAL A 599 -27.29 6.16 45.41
CA VAL A 599 -27.42 7.16 44.33
C VAL A 599 -26.18 7.11 43.45
N ILE A 600 -26.38 7.27 42.14
CA ILE A 600 -25.32 7.36 41.14
C ILE A 600 -25.12 8.83 40.77
N ILE A 601 -23.94 9.36 41.07
CA ILE A 601 -23.52 10.70 40.68
C ILE A 601 -22.60 10.60 39.47
N GLY A 602 -22.89 11.35 38.41
CA GLY A 602 -22.02 11.52 37.24
C GLY A 602 -21.34 12.88 37.26
N LEU A 603 -20.01 12.91 37.12
CA LEU A 603 -19.25 14.14 36.95
C LEU A 603 -19.05 14.44 35.45
N PRO A 604 -19.18 15.71 35.03
CA PRO A 604 -19.11 16.10 33.63
C PRO A 604 -17.69 16.01 33.07
N SER A 605 -17.59 15.48 31.85
CA SER A 605 -16.36 15.47 31.04
C SER A 605 -16.08 16.80 30.36
N SER A 606 -14.82 17.06 30.04
CA SER A 606 -14.38 18.21 29.22
C SER A 606 -14.77 18.09 27.74
N GLY A 607 -15.03 16.89 27.24
CA GLY A 607 -15.34 16.58 25.84
C GLY A 607 -15.28 15.07 25.63
N LEU A 608 -14.85 14.61 24.46
CA LEU A 608 -14.47 13.22 24.28
C LEU A 608 -13.18 12.92 25.06
N HIS A 609 -13.23 11.95 25.96
CA HIS A 609 -12.00 11.36 26.49
C HIS A 609 -11.28 10.56 25.40
N SER A 610 -9.99 10.26 25.58
CA SER A 610 -9.09 9.76 24.51
C SER A 610 -9.52 8.50 23.75
N ASN A 611 -10.46 7.73 24.28
CA ASN A 611 -11.02 6.55 23.62
C ASN A 611 -12.20 6.87 22.69
N GLY A 612 -12.43 6.02 21.68
CA GLY A 612 -13.51 6.21 20.69
C GLY A 612 -13.15 7.10 19.48
N PHE A 613 -11.94 7.66 19.43
CA PHE A 613 -11.49 8.53 18.34
C PHE A 613 -11.46 7.84 16.96
N SER A 614 -11.31 6.52 16.92
CA SER A 614 -11.41 5.76 15.66
C SER A 614 -12.78 5.89 15.01
N LEU A 615 -13.86 5.90 15.81
CA LEU A 615 -15.21 6.11 15.33
C LEU A 615 -15.44 7.59 14.99
N ALA A 616 -15.04 8.51 15.88
CA ALA A 616 -15.18 9.95 15.63
C ALA A 616 -14.53 10.38 14.32
N ARG A 617 -13.29 9.93 14.05
CA ARG A 617 -12.58 10.20 12.79
C ARG A 617 -13.33 9.67 11.57
N LYS A 618 -13.85 8.43 11.63
CA LYS A 618 -14.65 7.86 10.54
C LYS A 618 -15.90 8.67 10.26
N VAL A 619 -16.56 9.21 11.29
CA VAL A 619 -17.73 10.09 11.13
C VAL A 619 -17.35 11.38 10.40
N LEU A 620 -16.24 12.04 10.77
CA LEU A 620 -15.76 13.24 10.06
C LEU A 620 -15.43 12.92 8.60
N THR A 621 -14.65 11.87 8.34
CA THR A 621 -14.27 11.46 6.98
C THR A 621 -15.49 11.12 6.12
N ALA A 622 -16.47 10.38 6.65
CA ALA A 622 -17.68 10.01 5.93
C ALA A 622 -18.55 11.22 5.54
N ASN A 623 -18.40 12.34 6.24
CA ASN A 623 -19.11 13.58 5.96
C ASN A 623 -18.24 14.63 5.25
N GLY A 624 -17.00 14.29 4.86
CA GLY A 624 -16.08 15.21 4.20
C GLY A 624 -15.71 16.43 5.05
N VAL A 625 -15.72 16.29 6.39
CA VAL A 625 -15.40 17.38 7.31
C VAL A 625 -13.92 17.32 7.69
N GLU A 626 -13.17 18.36 7.33
CA GLU A 626 -11.78 18.52 7.75
C GLU A 626 -11.69 19.06 9.19
N TYR A 627 -10.59 18.77 9.89
CA TYR A 627 -10.38 19.24 11.27
C TYR A 627 -10.28 20.77 11.39
N SER A 628 -9.91 21.46 10.31
CA SER A 628 -9.80 22.92 10.23
C SER A 628 -11.15 23.63 10.17
N VAL A 629 -12.24 22.90 9.92
CA VAL A 629 -13.59 23.46 9.80
C VAL A 629 -14.08 23.95 11.16
N LYS A 630 -14.71 25.14 11.18
CA LYS A 630 -15.33 25.73 12.36
C LYS A 630 -16.51 24.89 12.86
N LEU A 631 -16.71 24.86 14.17
CA LEU A 631 -17.83 24.09 14.74
C LEU A 631 -19.16 24.77 14.39
N PRO A 632 -20.20 24.00 14.00
CA PRO A 632 -21.53 24.55 13.74
C PRO A 632 -22.19 25.23 14.94
N TRP A 633 -21.72 24.97 16.17
CA TRP A 633 -22.26 25.52 17.42
C TRP A 633 -21.31 26.50 18.12
N ASP A 634 -20.07 26.67 17.64
CA ASP A 634 -19.08 27.59 18.19
C ASP A 634 -18.07 28.01 17.10
N GLU A 635 -18.31 29.15 16.48
CA GLU A 635 -17.48 29.68 15.39
C GLU A 635 -16.05 30.05 15.82
N THR A 636 -15.78 30.14 17.13
CA THR A 636 -14.43 30.47 17.62
C THR A 636 -13.49 29.26 17.52
N LYS A 637 -14.03 28.04 17.60
CA LYS A 637 -13.27 26.79 17.60
C LYS A 637 -13.44 25.98 16.32
N THR A 638 -12.46 25.14 16.04
CA THR A 638 -12.51 24.12 14.97
C THR A 638 -12.88 22.74 15.52
N PHE A 639 -13.23 21.80 14.63
CA PHE A 639 -13.35 20.40 15.00
C PHE A 639 -12.05 19.85 15.60
N GLY A 640 -10.90 20.26 15.08
CA GLY A 640 -9.59 19.92 15.64
C GLY A 640 -9.44 20.40 17.09
N ASP A 641 -9.80 21.65 17.39
CA ASP A 641 -9.70 22.21 18.75
C ASP A 641 -10.62 21.48 19.74
N GLU A 642 -11.86 21.19 19.34
CA GLU A 642 -12.81 20.46 20.20
C GLU A 642 -12.35 19.02 20.45
N LEU A 643 -11.91 18.32 19.40
CA LEU A 643 -11.43 16.94 19.50
C LEU A 643 -10.12 16.84 20.27
N LEU A 644 -9.26 17.86 20.25
CA LEU A 644 -7.99 17.88 20.99
C LEU A 644 -8.12 18.44 22.41
N THR A 645 -9.33 18.76 22.87
CA THR A 645 -9.58 19.13 24.27
C THR A 645 -9.12 17.99 25.19
N GLY A 646 -8.30 18.33 26.20
CA GLY A 646 -7.73 17.35 27.13
C GLY A 646 -8.78 16.72 28.06
N THR A 647 -8.59 15.46 28.40
CA THR A 647 -9.38 14.67 29.34
C THR A 647 -9.31 15.30 30.72
N LYS A 648 -10.46 15.47 31.38
CA LYS A 648 -10.53 16.16 32.67
C LYS A 648 -9.89 15.33 33.79
N LEU A 649 -9.08 15.97 34.65
CA LEU A 649 -8.56 15.38 35.88
C LEU A 649 -9.59 15.51 37.01
N TYR A 650 -9.80 14.42 37.76
CA TYR A 650 -10.77 14.40 38.88
C TYR A 650 -10.11 14.28 40.26
N VAL A 651 -8.78 14.16 40.35
CA VAL A 651 -8.04 13.86 41.59
C VAL A 651 -8.44 14.77 42.74
N LYS A 652 -8.33 16.10 42.57
CA LYS A 652 -8.60 17.09 43.62
C LYS A 652 -10.05 17.09 44.09
N THR A 653 -10.98 16.83 43.18
CA THR A 653 -12.42 16.83 43.48
C THR A 653 -12.88 15.52 44.11
N VAL A 654 -12.36 14.38 43.65
CA VAL A 654 -12.87 13.05 44.01
C VAL A 654 -12.11 12.43 45.17
N LEU A 655 -10.78 12.48 45.17
CA LEU A 655 -9.96 11.76 46.15
C LEU A 655 -10.33 12.09 47.61
N PRO A 656 -10.56 13.36 48.02
CA PRO A 656 -10.98 13.66 49.39
C PRO A 656 -12.31 13.01 49.79
N LEU A 657 -13.24 12.85 48.84
CA LEU A 657 -14.53 12.18 49.09
C LEU A 657 -14.34 10.67 49.29
N LEU A 658 -13.37 10.07 48.58
CA LEU A 658 -13.04 8.66 48.70
C LEU A 658 -12.37 8.37 50.05
N THR A 659 -11.37 9.17 50.43
CA THR A 659 -10.60 8.97 51.68
C THR A 659 -11.46 9.19 52.93
N ASP A 660 -12.45 10.09 52.84
CA ASP A 660 -13.41 10.33 53.93
C ASP A 660 -14.52 9.28 54.02
N GLY A 661 -14.50 8.26 53.16
CA GLY A 661 -15.47 7.15 53.18
C GLY A 661 -16.89 7.54 52.75
N LEU A 662 -17.05 8.63 52.01
CA LEU A 662 -18.37 9.10 51.56
C LEU A 662 -18.89 8.34 50.33
N VAL A 663 -17.98 7.71 49.59
CA VAL A 663 -18.22 7.02 48.31
C VAL A 663 -18.04 5.51 48.47
N LYS A 664 -18.96 4.73 47.90
CA LYS A 664 -18.96 3.26 47.91
C LYS A 664 -18.35 2.62 46.67
N GLY A 665 -18.38 3.32 45.55
CA GLY A 665 -17.82 2.86 44.28
C GLY A 665 -17.47 4.06 43.39
N CYS A 666 -16.42 3.93 42.59
CA CYS A 666 -15.91 4.98 41.72
C CYS A 666 -15.47 4.33 40.40
N ALA A 667 -15.86 4.92 39.27
CA ALA A 667 -15.39 4.45 37.96
C ALA A 667 -15.19 5.62 36.99
N HIS A 668 -14.01 5.65 36.38
CA HIS A 668 -13.67 6.57 35.31
C HIS A 668 -14.27 6.09 33.99
N ILE A 669 -14.93 6.99 33.26
CA ILE A 669 -15.67 6.65 32.04
C ILE A 669 -14.81 7.02 30.82
N THR A 670 -14.35 6.00 30.11
CA THR A 670 -13.46 6.14 28.96
C THR A 670 -13.90 5.25 27.79
N GLY A 671 -13.07 4.31 27.34
CA GLY A 671 -13.41 3.32 26.30
C GLY A 671 -14.33 2.26 26.88
N GLY A 672 -15.33 1.83 26.10
CA GLY A 672 -16.43 1.02 26.64
C GLY A 672 -17.54 1.87 27.30
N GLY A 673 -17.35 3.19 27.36
CA GLY A 673 -18.38 4.17 27.72
C GLY A 673 -19.02 3.90 29.08
N LEU A 674 -20.29 4.29 29.25
CA LEU A 674 -21.02 4.00 30.48
C LEU A 674 -21.32 2.50 30.63
N THR A 675 -21.46 1.78 29.52
CA THR A 675 -21.86 0.36 29.52
C THR A 675 -20.83 -0.53 30.22
N GLU A 676 -19.56 -0.39 29.86
CA GLU A 676 -18.50 -1.29 30.32
C GLU A 676 -17.73 -0.73 31.52
N ASN A 677 -17.64 0.60 31.66
CA ASN A 677 -16.91 1.20 32.78
C ASN A 677 -17.75 1.29 34.05
N ALA A 678 -19.04 1.64 33.95
CA ALA A 678 -19.86 1.85 35.15
C ALA A 678 -20.00 0.56 35.97
N ILE A 679 -20.11 -0.59 35.31
CA ILE A 679 -20.28 -1.89 35.97
C ILE A 679 -19.06 -2.34 36.77
N ARG A 680 -17.88 -1.69 36.61
CA ARG A 680 -16.66 -2.00 37.37
C ARG A 680 -16.80 -1.75 38.87
N VAL A 681 -17.82 -0.99 39.28
CA VAL A 681 -18.16 -0.77 40.70
C VAL A 681 -18.93 -1.94 41.33
N LEU A 682 -19.38 -2.91 40.52
CA LEU A 682 -20.12 -4.09 40.96
C LEU A 682 -19.28 -5.36 40.76
N ASP A 683 -19.46 -6.38 41.60
CA ASP A 683 -18.83 -7.68 41.42
C ASP A 683 -19.58 -8.58 40.40
N GLU A 684 -19.03 -9.76 40.12
CA GLU A 684 -19.65 -10.76 39.24
C GLU A 684 -20.93 -11.38 39.80
N ASN A 685 -21.08 -11.44 41.12
CA ASN A 685 -22.19 -12.10 41.81
C ASN A 685 -23.19 -11.10 42.41
N SER A 686 -23.15 -9.85 41.95
CA SER A 686 -23.85 -8.73 42.56
C SER A 686 -25.35 -8.95 42.40
N LYS A 687 -26.09 -8.79 43.50
CA LYS A 687 -27.56 -8.89 43.50
C LYS A 687 -28.24 -7.56 43.16
N VAL A 688 -27.46 -6.56 42.81
CA VAL A 688 -27.93 -5.22 42.46
C VAL A 688 -27.42 -4.81 41.08
N GLN A 689 -28.16 -3.93 40.43
CA GLN A 689 -27.88 -3.36 39.14
C GLN A 689 -27.86 -1.83 39.21
N LEU A 690 -27.13 -1.20 38.29
CA LEU A 690 -27.10 0.25 38.12
C LEU A 690 -28.23 0.68 37.19
N VAL A 691 -29.10 1.58 37.63
CA VAL A 691 -30.15 2.15 36.78
C VAL A 691 -29.75 3.59 36.45
N ILE A 692 -29.41 3.85 35.19
CA ILE A 692 -28.96 5.15 34.70
C ILE A 692 -30.06 5.78 33.84
N ASP A 693 -30.53 6.96 34.22
CA ASP A 693 -31.54 7.73 33.48
C ASP A 693 -30.86 8.77 32.58
N CYS A 694 -30.82 8.49 31.28
CA CYS A 694 -30.19 9.32 30.27
C CYS A 694 -30.86 10.70 30.09
N ALA A 695 -32.05 10.94 30.65
CA ALA A 695 -32.70 12.25 30.62
C ALA A 695 -32.14 13.23 31.68
N LYS A 696 -31.26 12.78 32.58
CA LYS A 696 -30.78 13.56 33.73
C LYS A 696 -29.62 14.50 33.43
N TRP A 697 -28.97 14.38 32.28
CA TRP A 697 -27.92 15.30 31.85
C TRP A 697 -28.01 15.55 30.34
N LYS A 698 -27.32 16.57 29.87
CA LYS A 698 -27.20 16.88 28.44
C LYS A 698 -25.73 16.82 28.04
N PRO A 699 -25.34 15.90 27.15
CA PRO A 699 -23.99 15.87 26.60
C PRO A 699 -23.66 17.17 25.85
N LYS A 700 -22.36 17.49 25.75
CA LYS A 700 -21.87 18.59 24.89
C LYS A 700 -22.25 18.35 23.42
N GLU A 701 -22.30 19.42 22.64
CA GLU A 701 -22.79 19.38 21.26
C GLU A 701 -22.01 18.47 20.32
N ILE A 702 -20.72 18.24 20.56
CA ILE A 702 -19.93 17.27 19.80
C ILE A 702 -20.55 15.87 19.79
N PHE A 703 -21.18 15.44 20.88
CA PHE A 703 -21.84 14.14 20.94
C PHE A 703 -23.15 14.12 20.11
N ASN A 704 -23.94 15.20 20.14
CA ASN A 704 -25.11 15.35 19.26
C ASN A 704 -24.71 15.34 17.79
N TRP A 705 -23.59 16.01 17.47
CA TRP A 705 -23.07 16.04 16.11
C TRP A 705 -22.59 14.67 15.66
N LEU A 706 -21.84 13.94 16.49
CA LEU A 706 -21.41 12.58 16.17
C LEU A 706 -22.59 11.61 15.99
N ALA A 707 -23.62 11.73 16.86
CA ALA A 707 -24.84 10.94 16.77
C ALA A 707 -25.68 11.26 15.52
N SER A 708 -25.73 12.55 15.11
CA SER A 708 -26.46 13.01 13.93
C SER A 708 -25.74 12.71 12.62
N ALA A 709 -24.46 13.10 12.52
CA ALA A 709 -23.67 13.02 11.29
C ALA A 709 -23.14 11.60 11.03
N GLY A 710 -22.93 10.81 12.08
CA GLY A 710 -22.30 9.48 12.03
C GLY A 710 -23.23 8.29 11.82
N PRO A 711 -24.53 8.53 11.51
CA PRO A 711 -25.68 7.78 12.06
C PRO A 711 -25.30 6.68 13.07
N VAL A 712 -24.66 7.07 14.17
CA VAL A 712 -24.23 6.12 15.22
C VAL A 712 -25.43 5.87 16.11
N GLU A 713 -25.84 4.60 16.27
CA GLU A 713 -26.94 4.24 17.16
C GLU A 713 -26.66 4.71 18.59
N THR A 714 -27.71 5.11 19.32
CA THR A 714 -27.61 5.58 20.71
C THR A 714 -26.86 4.61 21.62
N LYS A 715 -27.11 3.30 21.46
CA LYS A 715 -26.43 2.25 22.22
C LYS A 715 -24.93 2.20 21.93
N GLU A 716 -24.56 2.34 20.66
CA GLU A 716 -23.16 2.39 20.25
C GLU A 716 -22.48 3.66 20.75
N MET A 717 -23.19 4.79 20.78
CA MET A 717 -22.69 6.02 21.40
C MET A 717 -22.38 5.82 22.89
N ILE A 718 -23.34 5.27 23.65
CA ILE A 718 -23.22 5.02 25.11
C ILE A 718 -22.13 3.99 25.44
N ARG A 719 -21.90 3.02 24.55
CA ARG A 719 -20.85 2.01 24.68
C ARG A 719 -19.49 2.52 24.22
N THR A 720 -19.42 3.43 23.26
CA THR A 720 -18.13 3.87 22.71
C THR A 720 -17.56 5.05 23.47
N PHE A 721 -18.42 6.03 23.78
CA PHE A 721 -18.03 7.31 24.31
C PHE A 721 -18.50 7.49 25.75
N ASN A 722 -17.92 8.48 26.41
CA ASN A 722 -18.28 8.88 27.77
C ASN A 722 -19.58 9.71 27.82
N CYS A 723 -20.09 10.15 26.66
CA CYS A 723 -21.39 10.82 26.50
C CYS A 723 -21.62 11.99 27.46
N GLY A 724 -20.57 12.76 27.76
CA GLY A 724 -20.65 13.91 28.67
C GLY A 724 -20.39 13.60 30.14
N ILE A 725 -20.35 12.34 30.55
CA ILE A 725 -20.00 11.91 31.91
C ILE A 725 -18.58 11.36 31.89
N GLY A 726 -17.66 11.93 32.66
CA GLY A 726 -16.28 11.45 32.71
C GLY A 726 -15.96 10.56 33.91
N MET A 727 -16.73 10.63 34.98
CA MET A 727 -16.53 9.81 36.19
C MET A 727 -17.88 9.54 36.85
N ILE A 728 -18.08 8.35 37.41
CA ILE A 728 -19.25 8.05 38.24
C ILE A 728 -18.86 7.73 39.68
N LEU A 729 -19.73 8.11 40.62
CA LEU A 729 -19.61 7.82 42.05
C LEU A 729 -20.90 7.16 42.54
N ILE A 730 -20.78 6.04 43.25
CA ILE A 730 -21.89 5.38 43.95
C ILE A 730 -21.85 5.83 45.40
N VAL A 731 -22.94 6.42 45.88
CA VAL A 731 -22.98 7.06 47.20
C VAL A 731 -24.20 6.63 47.99
N ALA A 732 -24.04 6.54 49.31
CA ALA A 732 -25.18 6.35 50.19
C ALA A 732 -26.12 7.56 50.07
N LYS A 733 -27.44 7.32 50.01
CA LYS A 733 -28.44 8.39 49.95
C LYS A 733 -28.29 9.44 51.07
N GLY A 734 -27.87 9.02 52.26
CA GLY A 734 -27.61 9.91 53.40
C GLY A 734 -26.39 10.82 53.24
N ASN A 735 -25.40 10.41 52.44
CA ASN A 735 -24.17 11.18 52.21
C ASN A 735 -24.32 12.23 51.09
N LEU A 736 -25.42 12.16 50.34
CA LEU A 736 -25.64 12.98 49.15
C LEU A 736 -25.48 14.48 49.45
N ASN A 737 -26.15 15.01 50.47
CA ASN A 737 -26.07 16.44 50.81
C ASN A 737 -24.65 16.90 51.17
N THR A 738 -23.90 16.05 51.90
CA THR A 738 -22.50 16.33 52.24
C THR A 738 -21.62 16.38 51.00
N ILE A 739 -21.81 15.45 50.06
CA ILE A 739 -21.09 15.44 48.79
C ILE A 739 -21.42 16.68 47.95
N LYS A 740 -22.71 17.05 47.86
CA LYS A 740 -23.15 18.27 47.16
C LYS A 740 -22.46 19.53 47.67
N SER A 741 -22.23 19.63 48.98
CA SER A 741 -21.55 20.78 49.58
C SER A 741 -20.03 20.81 49.37
N ARG A 742 -19.43 19.72 48.88
CA ARG A 742 -17.97 19.58 48.71
C ARG A 742 -17.52 19.51 47.26
N ILE A 743 -18.42 19.23 46.33
CA ILE A 743 -18.14 19.29 44.90
C ILE A 743 -18.47 20.71 44.43
N ASP A 744 -17.44 21.53 44.27
CA ASP A 744 -17.57 22.92 43.78
C ASP A 744 -17.84 23.01 42.26
N SER A 745 -17.91 21.87 41.58
CA SER A 745 -18.13 21.76 40.14
C SER A 745 -19.50 21.18 39.81
N GLU A 746 -19.96 21.35 38.57
CA GLU A 746 -21.20 20.73 38.10
C GLU A 746 -21.13 19.19 38.26
N PHE A 747 -22.25 18.58 38.66
CA PHE A 747 -22.44 17.13 38.72
C PHE A 747 -23.93 16.81 38.47
N PHE A 748 -24.21 15.56 38.12
CA PHE A 748 -25.55 15.09 37.81
C PHE A 748 -25.92 13.89 38.69
N GLU A 749 -27.12 13.86 39.24
CA GLU A 749 -27.70 12.62 39.77
C GLU A 749 -28.28 11.82 38.61
N ILE A 750 -27.45 10.95 38.04
CA ILE A 750 -27.76 10.24 36.80
C ILE A 750 -28.56 8.95 37.03
N GLY A 751 -28.78 8.54 38.27
CA GLY A 751 -29.46 7.29 38.55
C GLY A 751 -29.36 6.79 39.98
N HIS A 752 -29.69 5.52 40.17
CA HIS A 752 -29.70 4.85 41.46
C HIS A 752 -29.43 3.35 41.30
N VAL A 753 -29.16 2.68 42.42
CA VAL A 753 -28.95 1.23 42.50
C VAL A 753 -30.27 0.54 42.83
N GLU A 754 -30.61 -0.52 42.10
CA GLU A 754 -31.79 -1.37 42.33
C GLU A 754 -31.41 -2.84 42.47
N LYS A 755 -32.29 -3.69 42.99
CA LYS A 755 -32.09 -5.16 42.92
C LYS A 755 -32.14 -5.63 41.47
N SER A 756 -31.21 -6.49 41.07
CA SER A 756 -31.22 -7.12 39.74
C SER A 756 -32.29 -8.21 39.70
N THR A 757 -33.08 -8.26 38.62
CA THR A 757 -34.22 -9.19 38.46
C THR A 757 -34.05 -10.17 37.30
N ASP A 758 -33.15 -9.86 36.36
CA ASP A 758 -32.91 -10.57 35.09
C ASP A 758 -31.42 -10.91 34.88
N GLY A 759 -30.56 -10.53 35.82
CA GLY A 759 -29.11 -10.73 35.74
C GLY A 759 -28.38 -9.63 34.97
N GLU A 760 -29.06 -8.60 34.48
CA GLU A 760 -28.40 -7.43 33.92
C GLU A 760 -27.72 -6.62 35.06
N LYS A 761 -26.52 -6.12 34.78
CA LYS A 761 -25.74 -5.29 35.73
C LYS A 761 -26.02 -3.80 35.58
N ILE A 762 -26.51 -3.39 34.42
CA ILE A 762 -26.79 -2.00 34.08
C ILE A 762 -28.04 -1.90 33.23
N LYS A 763 -28.90 -0.96 33.56
CA LYS A 763 -30.13 -0.65 32.86
C LYS A 763 -30.16 0.83 32.53
N PHE A 764 -30.27 1.17 31.25
CA PHE A 764 -30.42 2.54 30.81
C PHE A 764 -31.91 2.88 30.62
N LEU A 765 -32.34 4.03 31.14
CA LEU A 765 -33.67 4.59 30.95
C LEU A 765 -33.57 5.80 30.02
N ASN A 766 -34.62 6.02 29.22
CA ASN A 766 -34.75 7.19 28.34
C ASN A 766 -33.58 7.39 27.36
N GLU A 767 -32.92 6.31 26.91
CA GLU A 767 -31.74 6.37 26.01
C GLU A 767 -31.98 7.29 24.80
N GLY A 768 -33.14 7.18 24.15
CA GLY A 768 -33.50 7.97 22.96
C GLY A 768 -33.64 9.48 23.18
N GLN A 769 -33.58 9.96 24.44
CA GLN A 769 -33.57 11.39 24.76
C GLN A 769 -32.16 11.97 24.92
N LEU A 770 -31.12 11.12 24.92
CA LEU A 770 -29.76 11.54 25.19
C LEU A 770 -29.15 12.36 24.05
N PHE A 771 -29.52 12.05 22.80
CA PHE A 771 -29.03 12.72 21.60
C PHE A 771 -30.17 13.16 20.69
N ASP A 772 -30.02 14.34 20.11
CA ASP A 772 -30.85 14.76 18.98
C ASP A 772 -30.19 14.32 17.67
N HIS A 773 -30.65 13.19 17.12
CA HIS A 773 -30.14 12.63 15.85
C HIS A 773 -30.52 13.43 14.60
N TYR A 774 -31.39 14.44 14.75
CA TYR A 774 -31.91 15.23 13.63
C TYR A 774 -31.35 16.66 13.61
N LYS A 775 -30.69 17.09 14.68
CA LYS A 775 -30.18 18.46 14.85
C LYS A 775 -29.19 18.89 13.78
N TYR A 776 -28.26 18.00 13.41
CA TYR A 776 -27.18 18.31 12.47
C TYR A 776 -27.32 17.54 11.16
N GLN A 777 -28.52 17.42 10.61
CA GLN A 777 -28.72 16.88 9.26
C GLN A 777 -27.86 17.66 8.26
N THR A 778 -26.70 17.11 7.92
CA THR A 778 -25.89 17.58 6.81
C THR A 778 -26.58 17.13 5.52
N ASN A 779 -26.48 17.93 4.46
CA ASN A 779 -26.79 17.50 3.09
C ASN A 779 -25.78 16.41 2.68
N ARG A 780 -25.92 15.21 3.27
CA ARG A 780 -25.07 14.06 2.96
C ARG A 780 -25.28 13.75 1.49
N LYS A 781 -24.21 13.88 0.70
CA LYS A 781 -24.22 13.47 -0.71
C LYS A 781 -24.55 11.97 -0.74
N ARG A 782 -25.73 11.64 -1.26
CA ARG A 782 -26.15 10.27 -1.51
C ARG A 782 -26.04 10.00 -2.99
N VAL A 783 -25.60 8.79 -3.32
CA VAL A 783 -25.59 8.29 -4.70
C VAL A 783 -27.02 8.06 -5.14
N LYS A 784 -27.41 8.70 -6.23
CA LYS A 784 -28.72 8.49 -6.85
C LYS A 784 -28.74 7.18 -7.62
N VAL A 785 -29.56 6.23 -7.16
CA VAL A 785 -29.65 4.88 -7.69
C VAL A 785 -30.93 4.69 -8.50
N ALA A 786 -30.78 4.16 -9.71
CA ALA A 786 -31.91 3.64 -10.48
C ALA A 786 -31.94 2.11 -10.44
N ILE A 787 -33.13 1.53 -10.42
CA ILE A 787 -33.30 0.07 -10.43
C ILE A 787 -34.02 -0.37 -11.72
N LEU A 788 -33.44 -1.31 -12.45
CA LEU A 788 -34.04 -1.94 -13.64
C LEU A 788 -34.64 -3.30 -13.28
N ILE A 789 -35.88 -3.56 -13.70
CA ILE A 789 -36.61 -4.81 -13.40
C ILE A 789 -37.43 -5.35 -14.59
N SER A 790 -37.65 -6.66 -14.65
CA SER A 790 -38.57 -7.29 -15.62
C SER A 790 -39.67 -8.15 -14.99
N GLY A 791 -39.69 -8.29 -13.66
CA GLY A 791 -40.49 -9.30 -12.95
C GLY A 791 -41.17 -8.81 -11.66
N THR A 792 -41.24 -9.68 -10.66
CA THR A 792 -41.96 -9.48 -9.39
C THR A 792 -41.36 -8.37 -8.51
N GLY A 793 -40.04 -8.13 -8.60
CA GLY A 793 -39.37 -7.03 -7.92
C GLY A 793 -38.90 -7.32 -6.48
N THR A 794 -38.73 -8.59 -6.10
CA THR A 794 -38.30 -8.96 -4.73
C THR A 794 -36.91 -8.40 -4.39
N ASN A 795 -35.95 -8.52 -5.31
CA ASN A 795 -34.61 -7.93 -5.15
C ASN A 795 -34.67 -6.38 -5.10
N MET A 796 -35.51 -5.76 -5.94
CA MET A 796 -35.73 -4.31 -5.92
C MET A 796 -36.26 -3.81 -4.57
N GLN A 797 -37.21 -4.54 -3.97
CA GLN A 797 -37.75 -4.16 -2.66
C GLN A 797 -36.64 -4.07 -1.60
N LYS A 798 -35.71 -5.03 -1.59
CA LYS A 798 -34.58 -5.03 -0.65
C LYS A 798 -33.58 -3.92 -0.90
N LEU A 799 -33.35 -3.55 -2.16
CA LEU A 799 -32.56 -2.35 -2.50
C LEU A 799 -33.21 -1.06 -1.98
N ILE A 800 -34.54 -0.93 -2.13
CA ILE A 800 -35.29 0.24 -1.63
C ILE A 800 -35.23 0.30 -0.11
N GLU A 801 -35.50 -0.81 0.59
CA GLU A 801 -35.43 -0.89 2.06
C GLU A 801 -34.04 -0.49 2.57
N ARG A 802 -32.97 -1.00 1.95
CA ARG A 802 -31.60 -0.64 2.32
C ARG A 802 -31.30 0.85 2.10
N SER A 803 -31.79 1.43 1.00
CA SER A 803 -31.57 2.84 0.67
C SER A 803 -32.18 3.82 1.68
N ARG A 804 -33.18 3.37 2.45
CA ARG A 804 -33.88 4.16 3.48
C ARG A 804 -33.29 4.05 4.88
N ALA A 805 -32.38 3.13 5.10
CA ALA A 805 -31.70 3.01 6.38
C ALA A 805 -30.95 4.32 6.70
N PRO A 806 -30.90 4.76 7.99
CA PRO A 806 -30.24 6.02 8.37
C PRO A 806 -28.76 6.10 7.92
N ASP A 807 -28.08 4.95 7.89
CA ASP A 807 -26.68 4.80 7.48
C ASP A 807 -26.47 4.72 5.96
N SER A 808 -27.54 4.70 5.15
CA SER A 808 -27.47 4.56 3.70
C SER A 808 -26.76 5.73 3.01
N ASN A 809 -25.86 5.40 2.09
CA ASN A 809 -25.21 6.32 1.14
C ASN A 809 -25.94 6.36 -0.21
N CYS A 810 -27.05 5.64 -0.35
CA CYS A 810 -27.82 5.52 -1.57
C CYS A 810 -29.19 6.15 -1.39
N GLU A 811 -29.70 6.72 -2.48
CA GLU A 811 -31.08 7.16 -2.62
C GLU A 811 -31.65 6.55 -3.89
N VAL A 812 -32.67 5.69 -3.78
CA VAL A 812 -33.34 5.16 -4.98
C VAL A 812 -34.24 6.25 -5.57
N VAL A 813 -33.90 6.73 -6.76
CA VAL A 813 -34.58 7.87 -7.41
C VAL A 813 -35.62 7.46 -8.45
N VAL A 814 -35.47 6.28 -9.07
CA VAL A 814 -36.41 5.76 -10.07
C VAL A 814 -36.32 4.23 -10.19
N VAL A 815 -37.46 3.61 -10.45
CA VAL A 815 -37.56 2.20 -10.90
C VAL A 815 -38.07 2.18 -12.33
N VAL A 816 -37.34 1.49 -13.22
CA VAL A 816 -37.71 1.35 -14.63
C VAL A 816 -37.94 -0.11 -14.97
N SER A 817 -39.05 -0.41 -15.64
CA SER A 817 -39.31 -1.75 -16.18
C SER A 817 -39.48 -1.73 -17.69
N ASN A 818 -39.14 -2.85 -18.32
CA ASN A 818 -39.44 -3.10 -19.73
C ASN A 818 -40.82 -3.75 -19.95
N LYS A 819 -41.60 -3.99 -18.89
CA LYS A 819 -42.95 -4.57 -18.96
C LYS A 819 -43.92 -3.75 -18.10
N GLU A 820 -45.02 -3.29 -18.69
CA GLU A 820 -46.07 -2.55 -17.96
C GLU A 820 -46.74 -3.43 -16.89
N THR A 821 -46.78 -4.74 -17.10
CA THR A 821 -47.38 -5.71 -16.19
C THR A 821 -46.45 -6.18 -15.07
N ALA A 822 -45.23 -5.63 -14.95
CA ALA A 822 -44.29 -6.03 -13.91
C ALA A 822 -44.81 -5.68 -12.51
N GLY A 823 -44.94 -6.70 -11.64
CA GLY A 823 -45.42 -6.52 -10.26
C GLY A 823 -44.58 -5.54 -9.44
N GLY A 824 -43.28 -5.45 -9.73
CA GLY A 824 -42.36 -4.54 -9.03
C GLY A 824 -42.69 -3.06 -9.20
N LEU A 825 -43.37 -2.65 -10.29
CA LEU A 825 -43.77 -1.25 -10.48
C LEU A 825 -44.78 -0.78 -9.42
N LYS A 826 -45.74 -1.64 -9.06
CA LYS A 826 -46.73 -1.36 -8.00
C LYS A 826 -46.06 -1.26 -6.62
N ILE A 827 -45.08 -2.12 -6.36
CA ILE A 827 -44.29 -2.10 -5.12
C ILE A 827 -43.49 -0.79 -5.06
N ALA A 828 -42.78 -0.39 -6.12
CA ALA A 828 -42.05 0.88 -6.13
C ALA A 828 -42.96 2.09 -5.82
N SER A 829 -44.16 2.12 -6.40
CA SER A 829 -45.16 3.16 -6.11
C SER A 829 -45.66 3.14 -4.66
N SER A 830 -45.79 1.98 -4.00
CA SER A 830 -46.20 1.93 -2.58
C SER A 830 -45.13 2.47 -1.63
N TYR A 831 -43.86 2.46 -2.04
CA TYR A 831 -42.80 3.17 -1.32
C TYR A 831 -42.75 4.66 -1.69
N GLY A 832 -43.50 5.13 -2.69
CA GLY A 832 -43.43 6.51 -3.18
C GLY A 832 -42.23 6.77 -4.10
N ILE A 833 -41.64 5.72 -4.70
CA ILE A 833 -40.57 5.85 -5.69
C ILE A 833 -41.18 5.99 -7.09
N PRO A 834 -40.72 6.94 -7.92
CA PRO A 834 -41.15 7.05 -9.32
C PRO A 834 -40.97 5.74 -10.08
N ALA A 835 -42.04 5.24 -10.69
CA ALA A 835 -42.06 4.01 -11.47
C ALA A 835 -42.35 4.31 -12.94
N LYS A 836 -41.46 3.88 -13.84
CA LYS A 836 -41.56 4.11 -15.29
C LYS A 836 -41.53 2.81 -16.06
N CYS A 837 -42.30 2.74 -17.15
CA CYS A 837 -42.21 1.64 -18.10
C CYS A 837 -41.64 2.14 -19.43
N VAL A 838 -40.59 1.47 -19.91
CA VAL A 838 -39.98 1.71 -21.22
C VAL A 838 -40.00 0.38 -21.97
N PRO A 839 -41.04 0.11 -22.78
CA PRO A 839 -41.17 -1.14 -23.52
C PRO A 839 -40.01 -1.36 -24.49
N HIS A 840 -39.72 -2.63 -24.78
CA HIS A 840 -38.69 -2.97 -25.76
C HIS A 840 -39.13 -2.65 -27.19
N THR A 841 -38.25 -2.02 -27.96
CA THR A 841 -38.42 -1.72 -29.39
C THR A 841 -37.63 -2.69 -30.27
N ALA A 842 -38.04 -2.87 -31.52
CA ALA A 842 -37.35 -3.74 -32.48
C ALA A 842 -35.90 -3.31 -32.74
N ASP A 843 -35.64 -2.01 -32.78
CA ASP A 843 -34.28 -1.48 -32.71
C ASP A 843 -33.86 -1.30 -31.24
N ARG A 844 -32.80 -2.02 -30.86
CA ARG A 844 -32.30 -2.07 -29.47
C ARG A 844 -31.72 -0.74 -29.03
N VAL A 845 -31.01 -0.02 -29.91
CA VAL A 845 -30.34 1.23 -29.57
C VAL A 845 -31.39 2.32 -29.32
N THR A 846 -32.38 2.45 -30.21
CA THR A 846 -33.48 3.43 -30.05
C THR A 846 -34.24 3.25 -28.73
N GLY A 847 -34.55 2.01 -28.33
CA GLY A 847 -35.23 1.74 -27.06
C GLY A 847 -34.36 2.03 -25.83
N GLU A 848 -33.06 1.73 -25.91
CA GLU A 848 -32.12 2.03 -24.83
C GLU A 848 -31.82 3.54 -24.72
N THR A 849 -31.88 4.32 -25.79
CA THR A 849 -31.77 5.79 -25.73
C THR A 849 -32.88 6.42 -24.88
N VAL A 850 -34.13 5.95 -25.03
CA VAL A 850 -35.25 6.42 -24.21
C VAL A 850 -35.04 6.04 -22.74
N MET A 851 -34.58 4.81 -22.49
CA MET A 851 -34.28 4.35 -21.13
C MET A 851 -33.17 5.19 -20.48
N VAL A 852 -32.06 5.44 -21.19
CA VAL A 852 -30.97 6.31 -20.73
C VAL A 852 -31.48 7.71 -20.41
N GLN A 853 -32.33 8.29 -21.25
CA GLN A 853 -32.86 9.62 -21.01
C GLN A 853 -33.67 9.66 -19.71
N VAL A 854 -34.56 8.68 -19.49
CA VAL A 854 -35.31 8.57 -18.23
C VAL A 854 -34.35 8.48 -17.04
N LEU A 855 -33.30 7.66 -17.11
CA LEU A 855 -32.33 7.55 -16.02
C LEU A 855 -31.60 8.87 -15.74
N LYS A 856 -31.22 9.60 -16.79
CA LYS A 856 -30.57 10.92 -16.68
C LYS A 856 -31.51 11.99 -16.12
N ASP A 857 -32.78 11.98 -16.47
CA ASP A 857 -33.78 12.94 -15.97
C ASP A 857 -33.95 12.85 -14.45
N TYR A 858 -33.75 11.66 -13.87
CA TYR A 858 -33.75 11.44 -12.41
C TYR A 858 -32.36 11.62 -11.77
N GLY A 859 -31.34 12.00 -12.53
CA GLY A 859 -29.98 12.25 -12.04
C GLY A 859 -29.25 10.99 -11.58
N THR A 860 -29.51 9.84 -12.22
CA THR A 860 -28.94 8.54 -11.84
C THR A 860 -27.41 8.52 -11.92
N GLU A 861 -26.76 8.04 -10.87
CA GLU A 861 -25.32 7.86 -10.75
C GLU A 861 -24.91 6.37 -10.69
N LEU A 862 -25.83 5.49 -10.26
CA LEU A 862 -25.64 4.04 -10.18
C LEU A 862 -26.89 3.30 -10.68
N VAL A 863 -26.71 2.30 -11.53
CA VAL A 863 -27.80 1.45 -12.06
C VAL A 863 -27.71 0.05 -11.46
N CYS A 864 -28.78 -0.40 -10.81
CA CYS A 864 -28.89 -1.76 -10.25
C CYS A 864 -29.89 -2.60 -11.04
N MET A 865 -29.47 -3.73 -11.60
CA MET A 865 -30.35 -4.65 -12.32
C MET A 865 -30.85 -5.74 -11.37
N GLY A 866 -32.08 -5.59 -10.87
CA GLY A 866 -32.72 -6.50 -9.91
C GLY A 866 -33.62 -7.52 -10.59
N GLY A 867 -33.05 -8.37 -11.46
CA GLY A 867 -33.82 -9.30 -12.30
C GLY A 867 -34.32 -8.65 -13.59
N TYR A 868 -33.43 -7.90 -14.26
CA TYR A 868 -33.68 -7.31 -15.57
C TYR A 868 -33.31 -8.33 -16.66
N MET A 869 -34.31 -8.92 -17.30
CA MET A 869 -34.16 -10.11 -18.18
C MET A 869 -33.75 -9.73 -19.62
N ARG A 870 -32.88 -8.73 -19.77
CA ARG A 870 -32.41 -8.23 -21.08
C ARG A 870 -30.92 -7.93 -21.01
N ILE A 871 -30.22 -8.24 -22.09
CA ILE A 871 -28.84 -7.84 -22.28
C ILE A 871 -28.83 -6.33 -22.57
N ILE A 872 -27.91 -5.58 -21.98
CA ILE A 872 -27.70 -4.14 -22.19
C ILE A 872 -26.68 -3.93 -23.31
N SER A 873 -26.87 -2.94 -24.21
CA SER A 873 -25.93 -2.73 -25.31
C SER A 873 -24.68 -1.95 -24.88
N PRO A 874 -23.58 -2.01 -25.66
CA PRO A 874 -22.40 -1.17 -25.43
C PRO A 874 -22.72 0.34 -25.36
N TYR A 875 -23.72 0.81 -26.11
CA TYR A 875 -24.16 2.20 -26.06
C TYR A 875 -24.62 2.60 -24.66
N PHE A 876 -25.45 1.78 -24.02
CA PHE A 876 -25.95 2.05 -22.67
C PHE A 876 -24.85 1.95 -21.62
N ILE A 877 -23.96 0.95 -21.73
CA ILE A 877 -22.81 0.79 -20.83
C ILE A 877 -21.91 2.03 -20.86
N ALA A 878 -21.67 2.58 -22.05
CA ALA A 878 -20.88 3.81 -22.21
C ALA A 878 -21.50 5.05 -21.53
N GLN A 879 -22.81 5.05 -21.24
CA GLN A 879 -23.46 6.16 -20.51
C GLN A 879 -23.23 6.09 -19.00
N PHE A 880 -22.93 4.91 -18.47
CA PHE A 880 -22.73 4.64 -17.05
C PHE A 880 -21.49 3.76 -16.83
N PRO A 881 -20.28 4.21 -17.23
CA PRO A 881 -19.08 3.38 -17.23
C PRO A 881 -18.70 2.97 -15.80
N SER A 882 -18.59 1.67 -15.54
CA SER A 882 -18.33 1.12 -14.19
C SER A 882 -19.37 1.52 -13.13
N ARG A 883 -20.60 1.83 -13.56
CA ARG A 883 -21.72 2.27 -12.70
C ARG A 883 -22.98 1.42 -12.89
N ILE A 884 -22.86 0.23 -13.47
CA ILE A 884 -23.98 -0.70 -13.66
C ILE A 884 -23.64 -2.01 -12.97
N ILE A 885 -24.52 -2.46 -12.08
CA ILE A 885 -24.35 -3.72 -11.34
C ILE A 885 -25.54 -4.66 -11.56
N ASN A 886 -25.27 -5.95 -11.59
CA ASN A 886 -26.26 -7.00 -11.77
C ASN A 886 -26.16 -8.06 -10.66
N ILE A 887 -27.28 -8.74 -10.40
CA ILE A 887 -27.32 -9.96 -9.59
C ILE A 887 -27.61 -11.16 -10.50
N HIS A 888 -26.75 -12.17 -10.46
CA HIS A 888 -26.85 -13.39 -11.25
C HIS A 888 -27.02 -14.63 -10.36
N PRO A 889 -27.97 -15.55 -10.62
CA PRO A 889 -28.28 -16.70 -9.76
C PRO A 889 -27.32 -17.88 -10.00
N SER A 890 -26.01 -17.61 -10.08
CA SER A 890 -24.94 -18.60 -10.12
C SER A 890 -23.63 -18.00 -9.63
N LEU A 891 -22.65 -18.85 -9.27
CA LEU A 891 -21.28 -18.46 -8.97
C LEU A 891 -20.49 -18.28 -10.28
N LEU A 892 -20.41 -17.05 -10.79
CA LEU A 892 -19.61 -16.72 -11.96
C LEU A 892 -18.11 -16.96 -11.71
N PRO A 893 -17.33 -17.38 -12.73
CA PRO A 893 -17.72 -17.58 -14.13
C PRO A 893 -18.33 -18.96 -14.45
N SER A 894 -18.63 -19.79 -13.44
CA SER A 894 -18.90 -21.23 -13.60
C SER A 894 -20.12 -21.53 -14.49
N PHE A 895 -21.26 -20.86 -14.27
CA PHE A 895 -22.45 -21.03 -15.10
C PHE A 895 -23.06 -19.67 -15.45
N LYS A 896 -23.10 -19.35 -16.74
CA LYS A 896 -23.54 -18.05 -17.30
C LYS A 896 -24.90 -18.16 -17.99
N GLY A 897 -25.56 -17.04 -18.21
CA GLY A 897 -26.78 -16.95 -19.01
C GLY A 897 -28.04 -17.42 -18.27
N SER A 898 -29.16 -17.41 -18.99
CA SER A 898 -30.50 -17.61 -18.41
C SER A 898 -30.79 -19.02 -17.88
N HIS A 899 -29.96 -20.00 -18.25
CA HIS A 899 -30.11 -21.41 -17.85
C HIS A 899 -29.09 -21.85 -16.80
N ALA A 900 -28.31 -20.92 -16.23
CA ALA A 900 -27.19 -21.22 -15.34
C ALA A 900 -27.50 -22.20 -14.19
N LEU A 901 -28.70 -22.12 -13.60
CA LEU A 901 -29.11 -23.02 -12.52
C LEU A 901 -29.44 -24.44 -13.03
N GLN A 902 -30.00 -24.57 -14.23
CA GLN A 902 -30.23 -25.87 -14.86
C GLN A 902 -28.88 -26.50 -15.24
N ASP A 903 -27.99 -25.72 -15.86
CA ASP A 903 -26.67 -26.18 -16.28
C ASP A 903 -25.84 -26.66 -15.08
N ALA A 904 -25.96 -25.99 -13.93
CA ALA A 904 -25.30 -26.38 -12.69
C ALA A 904 -25.80 -27.74 -12.17
N LEU A 905 -27.10 -28.00 -12.29
CA LEU A 905 -27.69 -29.27 -11.89
C LEU A 905 -27.34 -30.41 -12.85
N ASP A 906 -27.38 -30.15 -14.15
CA ASP A 906 -27.03 -31.13 -15.18
C ASP A 906 -25.55 -31.53 -15.08
N PHE A 907 -24.69 -30.60 -14.65
CA PHE A 907 -23.28 -30.87 -14.33
C PHE A 907 -23.07 -31.66 -13.02
N GLY A 908 -24.10 -31.75 -12.16
CA GLY A 908 -24.00 -32.39 -10.84
C GLY A 908 -23.30 -31.53 -9.79
N ALA A 909 -23.37 -30.20 -9.89
CA ALA A 909 -22.73 -29.29 -8.94
C ALA A 909 -23.33 -29.45 -7.52
N LYS A 910 -22.46 -29.69 -6.52
CA LYS A 910 -22.84 -29.76 -5.10
C LYS A 910 -22.88 -28.39 -4.41
N VAL A 911 -22.38 -27.36 -5.09
CA VAL A 911 -22.39 -25.96 -4.63
C VAL A 911 -22.81 -25.08 -5.79
N VAL A 912 -23.84 -24.26 -5.55
CA VAL A 912 -24.28 -23.17 -6.44
C VAL A 912 -24.27 -21.86 -5.65
N GLY A 913 -24.92 -20.80 -6.12
CA GLY A 913 -24.97 -19.55 -5.37
C GLY A 913 -25.49 -18.38 -6.19
N CYS A 914 -25.20 -17.17 -5.74
CA CYS A 914 -25.43 -15.94 -6.50
C CYS A 914 -24.17 -15.07 -6.56
N THR A 915 -24.10 -14.25 -7.60
CA THR A 915 -23.01 -13.30 -7.86
C THR A 915 -23.56 -11.91 -8.12
N ALA A 916 -23.12 -10.92 -7.34
CA ALA A 916 -23.24 -9.51 -7.71
C ALA A 916 -21.98 -9.09 -8.47
N HIS A 917 -22.12 -8.52 -9.66
CA HIS A 917 -21.00 -8.15 -10.52
C HIS A 917 -21.27 -6.85 -11.30
N PHE A 918 -20.21 -6.23 -11.80
CA PHE A 918 -20.33 -5.13 -12.76
C PHE A 918 -20.77 -5.64 -14.13
N VAL A 919 -21.57 -4.85 -14.84
CA VAL A 919 -21.98 -5.16 -16.21
C VAL A 919 -20.98 -4.57 -17.18
N ASP A 920 -20.43 -5.42 -18.05
CA ASP A 920 -19.60 -5.05 -19.20
C ASP A 920 -20.27 -5.49 -20.51
N GLU A 921 -19.56 -5.36 -21.63
CA GLU A 921 -20.09 -5.68 -22.96
C GLU A 921 -20.32 -7.19 -23.15
N LEU A 922 -19.75 -8.02 -22.28
CA LEU A 922 -19.85 -9.46 -22.31
C LEU A 922 -20.90 -9.95 -21.29
N VAL A 923 -21.67 -10.96 -21.65
CA VAL A 923 -22.72 -11.48 -20.76
C VAL A 923 -22.08 -12.17 -19.55
N ASP A 924 -22.49 -11.75 -18.35
CA ASP A 924 -22.08 -12.32 -17.06
C ASP A 924 -20.55 -12.50 -16.92
N HIS A 925 -19.79 -11.48 -17.33
CA HIS A 925 -18.33 -11.50 -17.35
C HIS A 925 -17.68 -10.44 -16.45
N GLY A 926 -18.29 -9.27 -16.30
CA GLY A 926 -17.68 -8.16 -15.57
C GLY A 926 -17.31 -8.47 -14.12
N ASP A 927 -16.47 -7.60 -13.56
CA ASP A 927 -15.80 -7.80 -12.27
C ASP A 927 -16.77 -8.14 -11.14
N ILE A 928 -16.42 -9.19 -10.38
CA ILE A 928 -17.21 -9.67 -9.25
C ILE A 928 -17.12 -8.68 -8.09
N ILE A 929 -18.27 -8.28 -7.56
CA ILE A 929 -18.39 -7.42 -6.37
C ILE A 929 -18.53 -8.28 -5.12
N ALA A 930 -19.41 -9.29 -5.18
CA ALA A 930 -19.68 -10.21 -4.08
C ALA A 930 -20.27 -11.53 -4.59
N GLN A 931 -20.01 -12.62 -3.88
CA GLN A 931 -20.60 -13.95 -4.14
C GLN A 931 -21.05 -14.60 -2.84
N ARG A 932 -22.12 -15.39 -2.91
CA ARG A 932 -22.60 -16.22 -1.80
C ARG A 932 -22.93 -17.63 -2.28
N PRO A 933 -22.27 -18.66 -1.71
CA PRO A 933 -22.55 -20.05 -2.06
C PRO A 933 -23.82 -20.58 -1.37
N VAL A 934 -24.43 -21.57 -1.99
CA VAL A 934 -25.57 -22.35 -1.49
C VAL A 934 -25.28 -23.82 -1.76
N MET A 935 -25.43 -24.67 -0.74
CA MET A 935 -25.25 -26.11 -0.87
C MET A 935 -26.45 -26.75 -1.57
N VAL A 936 -26.18 -27.69 -2.48
CA VAL A 936 -27.18 -28.53 -3.14
C VAL A 936 -27.24 -29.88 -2.42
N GLU A 937 -28.38 -30.19 -1.82
CA GLU A 937 -28.63 -31.41 -1.05
C GLU A 937 -29.28 -32.51 -1.92
N ASP A 938 -29.15 -33.76 -1.49
CA ASP A 938 -29.77 -34.89 -2.20
C ASP A 938 -31.30 -34.81 -2.07
N GLY A 939 -31.99 -34.52 -3.18
CA GLY A 939 -33.43 -34.30 -3.25
C GLY A 939 -33.86 -32.85 -3.48
N ASP A 940 -32.92 -31.90 -3.55
CA ASP A 940 -33.22 -30.52 -3.94
C ASP A 940 -33.77 -30.46 -5.39
N THR A 941 -34.81 -29.64 -5.60
CA THR A 941 -35.33 -29.30 -6.93
C THR A 941 -34.83 -27.91 -7.36
N ILE A 942 -35.04 -27.55 -8.63
CA ILE A 942 -34.73 -26.20 -9.13
C ILE A 942 -35.44 -25.12 -8.30
N GLU A 943 -36.69 -25.37 -7.91
CA GLU A 943 -37.46 -24.44 -7.07
C GLU A 943 -36.88 -24.28 -5.67
N THR A 944 -36.48 -25.37 -4.99
CA THR A 944 -35.92 -25.29 -3.63
C THR A 944 -34.58 -24.59 -3.63
N ILE A 945 -33.73 -24.85 -4.63
CA ILE A 945 -32.44 -24.18 -4.77
C ILE A 945 -32.62 -22.70 -5.10
N ARG A 946 -33.57 -22.35 -5.99
CA ARG A 946 -33.88 -20.95 -6.30
C ARG A 946 -34.31 -20.18 -5.05
N GLN A 947 -35.09 -20.79 -4.15
CA GLN A 947 -35.47 -20.16 -2.87
C GLN A 947 -34.25 -19.96 -1.96
N LYS A 948 -33.37 -20.96 -1.84
CA LYS A 948 -32.13 -20.85 -1.06
C LYS A 948 -31.22 -19.72 -1.60
N ILE A 949 -31.07 -19.63 -2.92
CA ILE A 949 -30.32 -18.55 -3.59
C ILE A 949 -30.95 -17.19 -3.33
N GLN A 950 -32.28 -17.08 -3.44
CA GLN A 950 -33.00 -15.82 -3.26
C GLN A 950 -32.83 -15.22 -1.85
N VAL A 951 -32.74 -16.06 -0.80
CA VAL A 951 -32.41 -15.58 0.55
C VAL A 951 -31.04 -14.89 0.58
N GLN A 952 -30.04 -15.47 -0.10
CA GLN A 952 -28.71 -14.88 -0.19
C GLN A 952 -28.69 -13.60 -1.05
N GLU A 953 -29.44 -13.56 -2.15
CA GLU A 953 -29.56 -12.36 -2.99
C GLU A 953 -30.13 -11.16 -2.23
N HIS A 954 -31.17 -11.40 -1.42
CA HIS A 954 -31.85 -10.36 -0.62
C HIS A 954 -30.93 -9.67 0.39
N GLU A 955 -29.88 -10.36 0.87
CA GLU A 955 -28.88 -9.80 1.77
C GLU A 955 -27.69 -9.23 0.99
N MET A 956 -27.16 -9.99 0.03
CA MET A 956 -25.91 -9.67 -0.65
C MET A 956 -26.03 -8.47 -1.60
N PHE A 957 -27.11 -8.40 -2.39
CA PHE A 957 -27.22 -7.41 -3.44
C PHE A 957 -27.35 -5.97 -2.92
N PRO A 958 -28.12 -5.68 -1.85
CA PRO A 958 -28.11 -4.36 -1.22
C PRO A 958 -26.76 -3.96 -0.63
N ASN A 959 -25.99 -4.92 -0.11
CA ASN A 959 -24.63 -4.66 0.38
C ASN A 959 -23.66 -4.35 -0.77
N ALA A 960 -23.79 -5.04 -1.91
CA ALA A 960 -23.04 -4.73 -3.12
C ALA A 960 -23.34 -3.31 -3.64
N MET A 961 -24.62 -2.91 -3.67
CA MET A 961 -25.03 -1.53 -4.00
C MET A 961 -24.33 -0.49 -3.10
N MET A 962 -24.34 -0.72 -1.78
CA MET A 962 -23.69 0.17 -0.81
C MET A 962 -22.17 0.24 -0.99
N ALA A 963 -21.52 -0.90 -1.28
CA ALA A 963 -20.08 -0.97 -1.52
C ALA A 963 -19.66 -0.18 -2.76
N VAL A 964 -20.44 -0.26 -3.84
CA VAL A 964 -20.20 0.52 -5.06
C VAL A 964 -20.47 2.00 -4.79
N ALA A 965 -21.59 2.35 -4.18
CA ALA A 965 -21.91 3.75 -3.85
C ALA A 965 -20.82 4.43 -3.01
N LYS A 966 -20.18 3.70 -2.08
CA LYS A 966 -19.03 4.22 -1.33
C LYS A 966 -17.85 4.61 -2.23
N LYS A 967 -17.59 3.85 -3.30
CA LYS A 967 -16.54 4.20 -4.29
C LYS A 967 -16.93 5.45 -5.08
N ILE A 968 -18.19 5.54 -5.53
CA ILE A 968 -18.72 6.72 -6.24
C ILE A 968 -18.55 7.99 -5.42
N LEU A 969 -18.80 7.95 -4.10
CA LEU A 969 -18.67 9.12 -3.23
C LEU A 969 -17.21 9.50 -2.92
N ALA A 970 -16.27 8.58 -3.10
CA ALA A 970 -14.84 8.83 -2.91
C ALA A 970 -14.17 9.41 -4.17
N GLU A 971 -14.83 9.29 -5.33
CA GLU A 971 -14.49 9.93 -6.60
C GLU A 971 -15.07 11.36 -6.65
#